data_AF-A0A813GYN1-F1
#
_entry.id   AF-A0A813GYN1-F1
#
_cell.length_a   1.000
_cell.length_b   1.000
_cell.length_c   1.000
_cell.angle_alpha   90.00
_cell.angle_beta   90.00
_cell.angle_gamma   90.00
#
_symmetry.space_group_name_H-M   'P 1'
#
loop_
_entity.id
_entity.type
_entity.pdbx_description
1 polymer ?
#
loop_
_entity_poly.entity_id
_entity_poly.type
_entity_poly.pdbx_seq_one_letter_code
_entity_poly.pdbx_strand_id
1 'polypeptide(L)'
;FAVASSSNSSLTDGFAAPRLLSARPGCTNGTGGIHCKPPSTAMGYKGMAWPSMSFSGTKEMHIFAIGDWGGLDGSIELAKERAPLSIYNGGKKKGPSVFPRDRKNKDTTVLLCHHFVFLQCYCDPPCPTAINKECKPGCGFVKGVDDRAQILVAKSMEARAAKSQPDYILNVGDNFYWGGIEKNCGTPMDKLSFQAHHQFTQIYEGVYNGPGLSGKPWLSVLGNHDWGGRVFNNGWDQQISYTWYSDRWILPAPYWSQHVEYPDQEFSVDIYMIDSNAMDAMDPAASPSHNLCGQINPAGADCSVAGGPSSVGTCQSWFKSFWGENQAWLEAELPKSKADWQIVVTHFNCGHEQAWYKKLHQNFGLDLLVTGHRHDQELWDPKDLRAGDTDRDLGGLMCFVTGGGGGISSEATPNPADKHDWFGEGQYGFFDLTISKSKIFLQSINYDGTVLKDDPKNAPCRQAVAWAAVGGKADAGKAQEYFGEMKSVTGVDWPDGTEADFQRLYFCGPPGGKAQCGLPPCTCSDPPCGTCYADGFAAPPPLPPRPGCTNGTGGIQCKPPSTALGYKGMAWPSMSFSGKKEMHIFAIGDWGGLDGSHQPTEGRTSLSIYNGGKKKGPSVFPRDRKNKDTTVLLCHHFTFLQCYCDPPCPTAINHECKPGCGFVKGVDDRAQILVAKSMEARAAKSHPDYILNVGDNFYWGGIEKNCGTPMDKLSFQAHHQFTQIYEGVYNGPGLSGKPWLSVLGNHDWGGRVFNNGWDQQISYTWYSDRWTLPAPYWSQHVEYPDQGFSVDIYMIDSNAMDAMDPSASPSRNLCGPINPAGADCSVAGGPSSAGTCKSWFKSFWAENQRWLEAELPKSKADWQIVVTHFNCGHEQAWYKKLHQNFGLDLLVTGHRHDQELWDPKELRAGDTDRDLGGLMCFVTGGGGGISSEATPNPADKHDWFGEGQYGFFDLTISKSKIFLQSINYDGTVLKEATLTHA
;
A
#
# COMPACT_ATOMS: atom_id res chain seq x y z
N PHE A 1 1.69 6.89 -31.07
CA PHE A 1 0.32 6.77 -31.61
C PHE A 1 0.03 7.98 -32.49
N ALA A 2 -0.52 7.77 -33.68
CA ALA A 2 -0.74 8.78 -34.71
C ALA A 2 -1.79 9.81 -34.29
N VAL A 3 -1.44 11.09 -34.39
CA VAL A 3 -2.30 12.23 -34.07
C VAL A 3 -3.33 12.41 -35.20
N ALA A 4 -4.57 12.02 -34.94
CA ALA A 4 -5.68 12.38 -35.80
C ALA A 4 -6.01 13.87 -35.62
N SER A 5 -5.78 14.65 -36.67
CA SER A 5 -6.27 16.02 -36.81
C SER A 5 -7.79 16.02 -36.87
N SER A 6 -8.46 16.39 -35.78
CA SER A 6 -9.85 16.83 -35.82
C SER A 6 -9.89 18.36 -35.74
N SER A 7 -10.49 18.92 -36.77
CA SER A 7 -10.70 20.32 -37.05
C SER A 7 -11.57 21.02 -36.02
N ASN A 8 -11.25 22.29 -35.76
CA ASN A 8 -12.07 23.31 -35.11
C ASN A 8 -13.58 23.05 -35.24
N SER A 9 -14.24 22.67 -34.16
CA SER A 9 -15.68 22.87 -33.98
C SER A 9 -15.89 24.10 -33.10
N SER A 10 -16.87 24.91 -33.47
CA SER A 10 -17.17 26.24 -32.94
C SER A 10 -17.70 26.18 -31.50
N LEU A 11 -16.93 26.73 -30.55
CA LEU A 11 -17.28 26.94 -29.14
C LEU A 11 -18.32 28.08 -28.92
N THR A 12 -19.47 28.11 -29.60
CA THR A 12 -20.47 29.20 -29.37
C THR A 12 -21.93 28.81 -29.22
N ASP A 13 -22.41 27.66 -29.68
CA ASP A 13 -23.86 27.55 -29.93
C ASP A 13 -24.63 26.89 -28.77
N GLY A 14 -24.33 27.23 -27.51
CA GLY A 14 -24.98 26.55 -26.36
C GLY A 14 -25.15 27.30 -25.03
N PHE A 15 -24.58 28.49 -24.84
CA PHE A 15 -24.69 29.16 -23.53
C PHE A 15 -25.96 30.02 -23.43
N ALA A 16 -26.85 29.67 -22.50
CA ALA A 16 -28.05 30.43 -22.19
C ALA A 16 -27.67 31.83 -21.66
N ALA A 17 -28.52 32.83 -21.94
CA ALA A 17 -28.33 34.19 -21.42
C ALA A 17 -28.17 34.17 -19.88
N PRO A 18 -27.24 34.97 -19.31
CA PRO A 18 -26.97 34.97 -17.88
C PRO A 18 -28.24 35.41 -17.15
N ARG A 19 -28.77 34.52 -16.32
CA ARG A 19 -29.86 34.84 -15.40
C ARG A 19 -29.31 34.69 -14.00
N LEU A 20 -29.65 35.64 -13.12
CA LEU A 20 -29.51 35.42 -11.69
C LEU A 20 -30.17 34.07 -11.40
N LEU A 21 -29.42 33.11 -10.85
CA LEU A 21 -29.96 31.78 -10.60
C LEU A 21 -31.11 31.95 -9.61
N SER A 22 -32.35 31.91 -10.11
CA SER A 22 -33.55 31.96 -9.28
C SER A 22 -33.53 30.67 -8.47
N ALA A 23 -32.99 30.80 -7.25
CA ALA A 23 -32.67 29.75 -6.31
C ALA A 23 -31.52 28.81 -6.70
N ARG A 24 -30.33 29.05 -6.13
CA ARG A 24 -29.37 27.97 -5.83
C ARG A 24 -30.10 26.85 -5.04
N PRO A 25 -29.64 25.58 -5.11
CA PRO A 25 -30.26 24.47 -4.36
C PRO A 25 -30.51 24.86 -2.89
N GLY A 26 -31.76 24.73 -2.43
CA GLY A 26 -32.17 25.09 -1.06
C GLY A 26 -32.76 26.50 -0.87
N CYS A 27 -32.74 27.37 -1.89
CA CYS A 27 -33.34 28.70 -1.81
C CYS A 27 -34.84 28.68 -2.20
N THR A 28 -35.74 29.08 -1.30
CA THR A 28 -37.17 29.30 -1.61
C THR A 28 -37.56 30.77 -1.39
N ASN A 29 -38.62 31.23 -2.08
CA ASN A 29 -39.10 32.61 -1.96
C ASN A 29 -39.57 32.90 -0.52
N GLY A 30 -38.75 33.61 0.25
CA GLY A 30 -39.11 34.19 1.54
C GLY A 30 -38.27 33.76 2.75
N THR A 31 -37.44 32.72 2.64
CA THR A 31 -36.67 32.17 3.78
C THR A 31 -35.25 31.70 3.41
N GLY A 32 -34.58 32.39 2.48
CA GLY A 32 -33.24 31.98 2.01
C GLY A 32 -32.09 32.49 2.87
N GLY A 33 -31.08 31.64 3.11
CA GLY A 33 -29.81 32.00 3.73
C GLY A 33 -28.93 32.89 2.83
N ILE A 34 -27.77 33.33 3.34
CA ILE A 34 -26.85 34.30 2.68
C ILE A 34 -26.36 33.89 1.28
N HIS A 35 -26.40 32.59 0.95
CA HIS A 35 -26.08 32.05 -0.38
C HIS A 35 -27.17 32.30 -1.44
N CYS A 36 -28.36 32.72 -1.02
CA CYS A 36 -29.50 32.94 -1.91
C CYS A 36 -29.58 34.36 -2.48
N LYS A 37 -28.84 35.32 -1.93
CA LYS A 37 -28.86 36.72 -2.38
C LYS A 37 -27.47 37.36 -2.34
N PRO A 38 -27.08 38.10 -3.39
CA PRO A 38 -25.86 38.89 -3.38
C PRO A 38 -25.89 39.98 -2.29
N PRO A 39 -24.73 40.34 -1.70
CA PRO A 39 -24.61 41.44 -0.76
C PRO A 39 -24.84 42.78 -1.48
N SER A 40 -25.06 43.86 -0.73
CA SER A 40 -25.22 45.19 -1.32
C SER A 40 -23.93 45.73 -1.96
N THR A 41 -22.77 45.30 -1.48
CA THR A 41 -21.44 45.62 -2.01
C THR A 41 -20.57 44.37 -1.99
N ALA A 42 -19.49 44.34 -2.77
CA ALA A 42 -18.56 43.21 -2.80
C ALA A 42 -17.91 42.90 -1.42
N MET A 43 -17.91 43.88 -0.51
CA MET A 43 -17.39 43.78 0.84
C MET A 43 -18.44 43.34 1.88
N GLY A 44 -19.70 43.20 1.49
CA GLY A 44 -20.81 43.03 2.42
C GLY A 44 -20.83 41.70 3.18
N TYR A 45 -20.11 40.68 2.69
CA TYR A 45 -19.99 39.37 3.34
C TYR A 45 -18.55 39.00 3.74
N LYS A 46 -17.66 39.98 3.89
CA LYS A 46 -16.30 39.73 4.39
C LYS A 46 -16.30 38.91 5.68
N GLY A 47 -15.45 37.88 5.73
CA GLY A 47 -15.29 37.01 6.89
C GLY A 47 -16.48 36.08 7.15
N MET A 48 -17.38 35.93 6.18
CA MET A 48 -18.50 34.99 6.29
C MET A 48 -18.01 33.53 6.29
N ALA A 49 -18.77 32.66 6.95
CA ALA A 49 -18.76 31.23 6.67
C ALA A 49 -19.77 30.92 5.55
N TRP A 50 -19.30 30.35 4.45
CA TRP A 50 -20.16 29.85 3.38
C TRP A 50 -20.87 28.56 3.84
N PRO A 51 -22.07 28.23 3.33
CA PRO A 51 -22.76 27.00 3.72
C PRO A 51 -21.87 25.76 3.59
N SER A 52 -21.91 24.90 4.60
CA SER A 52 -21.11 23.67 4.64
C SER A 52 -21.39 22.78 3.44
N MET A 53 -20.34 22.15 2.92
CA MET A 53 -20.46 21.09 1.93
C MET A 53 -20.37 19.73 2.62
N SER A 54 -21.05 18.73 2.08
CA SER A 54 -20.99 17.36 2.59
C SER A 54 -20.81 16.38 1.44
N PHE A 55 -19.83 15.49 1.54
CA PHE A 55 -19.52 14.49 0.54
C PHE A 55 -19.58 13.10 1.17
N SER A 56 -20.58 12.31 0.75
CA SER A 56 -20.78 10.92 1.20
C SER A 56 -20.01 9.93 0.32
N GLY A 57 -19.69 8.76 0.90
CA GLY A 57 -19.01 7.64 0.27
C GLY A 57 -17.69 7.26 0.95
N THR A 58 -17.30 6.01 0.77
CA THR A 58 -16.03 5.45 1.28
C THR A 58 -14.89 5.50 0.26
N LYS A 59 -15.11 6.15 -0.89
CA LYS A 59 -14.06 6.35 -1.90
C LYS A 59 -12.97 7.29 -1.35
N GLU A 60 -11.77 7.19 -1.90
CA GLU A 60 -10.71 8.15 -1.64
C GLU A 60 -11.19 9.57 -2.00
N MET A 61 -10.95 10.53 -1.10
CA MET A 61 -11.43 11.92 -1.26
C MET A 61 -10.33 12.76 -1.89
N HIS A 62 -10.70 13.58 -2.87
CA HIS A 62 -9.75 14.29 -3.70
C HIS A 62 -10.08 15.77 -3.83
N ILE A 63 -9.05 16.62 -3.77
CA ILE A 63 -9.16 18.06 -3.96
C ILE A 63 -8.14 18.47 -5.02
N PHE A 64 -8.56 19.18 -6.06
CA PHE A 64 -7.59 19.79 -6.98
C PHE A 64 -7.23 21.19 -6.53
N ALA A 65 -5.99 21.63 -6.75
CA ALA A 65 -5.56 23.01 -6.48
C ALA A 65 -4.89 23.61 -7.73
N ILE A 66 -5.29 24.82 -8.10
CA ILE A 66 -4.81 25.55 -9.29
C ILE A 66 -4.81 27.07 -9.05
N GLY A 67 -3.94 27.80 -9.73
CA GLY A 67 -3.87 29.27 -9.75
C GLY A 67 -3.31 29.78 -11.06
N ASP A 68 -3.35 31.09 -11.27
CA ASP A 68 -2.61 31.76 -12.35
C ASP A 68 -2.99 31.21 -13.74
N TRP A 69 -4.26 30.87 -13.89
CA TRP A 69 -4.78 30.13 -15.04
C TRP A 69 -5.48 31.01 -16.07
N GLY A 70 -5.98 32.20 -15.73
CA GLY A 70 -6.89 32.95 -16.59
C GLY A 70 -6.25 33.69 -17.76
N GLY A 71 -6.14 33.10 -18.94
CA GLY A 71 -5.57 33.78 -20.12
C GLY A 71 -6.34 35.02 -20.60
N LEU A 72 -5.75 35.77 -21.53
CA LEU A 72 -6.34 36.93 -22.22
C LEU A 72 -7.42 36.50 -23.22
N ASP A 73 -8.49 37.28 -23.35
CA ASP A 73 -9.47 37.17 -24.44
C ASP A 73 -9.71 38.53 -25.09
N GLY A 74 -9.22 38.73 -26.31
CA GLY A 74 -9.34 40.01 -27.01
C GLY A 74 -10.47 40.05 -28.04
N SER A 75 -11.40 39.09 -28.02
CA SER A 75 -12.60 39.12 -28.88
C SER A 75 -13.69 40.09 -28.41
N ILE A 76 -13.45 40.80 -27.30
CA ILE A 76 -14.40 41.74 -26.72
C ILE A 76 -14.24 43.16 -27.27
N GLU A 77 -15.33 43.77 -27.72
CA GLU A 77 -15.35 45.20 -28.09
C GLU A 77 -15.47 46.07 -26.83
N LEU A 78 -14.46 46.91 -26.57
CA LEU A 78 -14.44 47.83 -25.44
C LEU A 78 -15.00 49.21 -25.77
N ALA A 79 -15.48 49.91 -24.74
CA ALA A 79 -15.84 51.32 -24.86
C ALA A 79 -14.63 52.17 -25.34
N LYS A 80 -14.88 53.22 -26.13
CA LYS A 80 -13.86 54.06 -26.80
C LYS A 80 -12.77 54.64 -25.87
N GLU A 81 -13.03 54.70 -24.57
CA GLU A 81 -12.15 55.27 -23.55
C GLU A 81 -11.24 54.24 -22.87
N ARG A 82 -11.36 52.95 -23.21
CA ARG A 82 -10.50 51.87 -22.69
C ARG A 82 -9.60 51.31 -23.79
N ALA A 83 -8.32 51.17 -23.49
CA ALA A 83 -7.41 50.38 -24.31
C ALA A 83 -7.70 48.87 -24.10
N PRO A 84 -7.66 48.04 -25.15
CA PRO A 84 -7.73 46.58 -25.00
C PRO A 84 -6.61 46.09 -24.08
N LEU A 85 -6.89 45.15 -23.17
CA LEU A 85 -5.82 44.51 -22.38
C LEU A 85 -4.89 43.65 -23.25
N SER A 86 -5.32 43.33 -24.47
CA SER A 86 -4.56 42.56 -25.44
C SER A 86 -3.36 43.32 -26.02
N ILE A 87 -2.16 42.87 -25.66
CA ILE A 87 -0.88 43.47 -26.06
C ILE A 87 -0.24 42.83 -27.30
N TYR A 88 -0.85 41.79 -27.89
CA TYR A 88 -0.34 41.11 -29.10
C TYR A 88 -1.48 40.44 -29.90
N ASN A 89 -1.24 40.13 -31.19
CA ASN A 89 -2.27 39.62 -32.10
C ASN A 89 -2.96 38.32 -31.65
N GLY A 90 -2.23 37.41 -31.01
CA GLY A 90 -2.80 36.16 -30.50
C GLY A 90 -3.83 36.44 -29.42
N GLY A 91 -3.48 37.29 -28.45
CA GLY A 91 -4.41 37.75 -27.42
C GLY A 91 -5.56 38.62 -27.95
N LYS A 92 -5.61 38.98 -29.24
CA LYS A 92 -6.76 39.67 -29.87
C LYS A 92 -7.80 38.69 -30.41
N LYS A 93 -7.49 37.40 -30.40
CA LYS A 93 -8.39 36.33 -30.83
C LYS A 93 -9.27 35.90 -29.66
N LYS A 94 -10.34 35.18 -30.01
CA LYS A 94 -11.22 34.51 -29.06
C LYS A 94 -10.49 33.38 -28.33
N GLY A 95 -10.76 33.26 -27.04
CA GLY A 95 -10.32 32.14 -26.20
C GLY A 95 -9.15 32.51 -25.30
N PRO A 96 -8.74 31.62 -24.38
CA PRO A 96 -7.67 31.92 -23.45
C PRO A 96 -6.31 31.96 -24.16
N SER A 97 -5.73 33.16 -24.24
CA SER A 97 -4.39 33.38 -24.77
C SER A 97 -3.41 33.68 -23.64
N VAL A 98 -2.24 33.05 -23.63
CA VAL A 98 -1.27 33.19 -22.52
C VAL A 98 -0.71 34.62 -22.44
N PHE A 99 -0.73 35.23 -21.27
CA PHE A 99 -0.08 36.52 -21.02
C PHE A 99 1.45 36.33 -20.96
N PRO A 100 2.26 36.89 -21.88
CA PRO A 100 3.71 36.68 -21.85
C PRO A 100 4.38 37.61 -20.83
N ARG A 101 5.26 37.08 -19.98
CA ARG A 101 6.06 37.83 -18.99
C ARG A 101 7.54 37.48 -19.12
N ASP A 102 8.40 38.23 -18.43
CA ASP A 102 9.84 37.93 -18.33
C ASP A 102 10.09 36.44 -18.04
N ARG A 103 11.05 35.84 -18.74
CA ARG A 103 11.48 34.45 -18.59
C ARG A 103 12.86 34.40 -17.97
N LYS A 104 13.03 33.61 -16.91
CA LYS A 104 14.33 33.35 -16.28
C LYS A 104 14.76 31.90 -16.48
N ASN A 105 15.99 31.59 -16.08
CA ASN A 105 16.43 30.21 -15.90
C ASN A 105 15.88 29.65 -14.58
N LYS A 106 16.05 28.34 -14.38
CA LYS A 106 15.43 27.58 -13.29
C LYS A 106 15.79 28.04 -11.88
N ASP A 107 17.06 28.42 -11.64
CA ASP A 107 17.50 28.96 -10.35
C ASP A 107 17.15 30.45 -10.18
N THR A 108 16.44 31.05 -11.14
CA THR A 108 16.01 32.45 -11.20
C THR A 108 17.15 33.48 -11.21
N THR A 109 18.39 33.06 -11.41
CA THR A 109 19.58 33.93 -11.37
C THR A 109 19.85 34.67 -12.68
N VAL A 110 19.35 34.15 -13.80
CA VAL A 110 19.58 34.69 -15.15
C VAL A 110 18.25 34.99 -15.85
N LEU A 111 18.07 36.24 -16.27
CA LEU A 111 16.99 36.63 -17.18
C LEU A 111 17.30 36.12 -18.59
N LEU A 112 16.49 35.17 -19.09
CA LEU A 112 16.61 34.61 -20.44
C LEU A 112 15.94 35.51 -21.48
N CYS A 113 14.77 36.05 -21.17
CA CYS A 113 14.01 36.87 -22.10
C CYS A 113 13.19 37.94 -21.36
N HIS A 114 13.38 39.20 -21.73
CA HIS A 114 12.56 40.30 -21.21
C HIS A 114 11.20 40.36 -21.91
N HIS A 115 10.15 40.84 -21.23
CA HIS A 115 8.74 40.83 -21.62
C HIS A 115 8.50 41.23 -23.08
N PHE A 116 8.98 42.40 -23.50
CA PHE A 116 8.82 42.89 -24.90
C PHE A 116 9.51 42.01 -25.95
N VAL A 117 10.58 41.30 -25.58
CA VAL A 117 11.27 40.34 -26.45
C VAL A 117 10.54 39.00 -26.44
N PHE A 118 10.02 38.57 -25.29
CA PHE A 118 9.30 37.32 -25.15
C PHE A 118 7.93 37.35 -25.83
N LEU A 119 7.27 38.50 -25.83
CA LEU A 119 6.02 38.76 -26.55
C LEU A 119 6.09 38.38 -28.04
N GLN A 120 7.28 38.49 -28.65
CA GLN A 120 7.54 38.14 -30.05
C GLN A 120 7.28 36.66 -30.33
N CYS A 121 7.47 35.79 -29.32
CA CYS A 121 7.31 34.35 -29.44
C CYS A 121 5.83 33.90 -29.52
N TYR A 122 4.89 34.76 -29.08
CA TYR A 122 3.46 34.46 -29.01
C TYR A 122 2.63 35.04 -30.16
N CYS A 123 3.26 35.79 -31.08
CA CYS A 123 2.54 36.48 -32.14
C CYS A 123 2.39 35.63 -33.42
N ASP A 124 1.17 35.55 -33.96
CA ASP A 124 0.95 35.11 -35.34
C ASP A 124 1.19 36.27 -36.34
N PRO A 125 1.95 36.06 -37.42
CA PRO A 125 2.20 37.10 -38.42
C PRO A 125 0.90 37.60 -39.08
N PRO A 126 0.77 38.92 -39.38
CA PRO A 126 1.79 39.97 -39.24
C PRO A 126 1.77 40.68 -37.87
N CYS A 127 2.88 40.66 -37.14
CA CYS A 127 3.08 41.41 -35.90
C CYS A 127 3.09 42.94 -36.16
N PRO A 128 2.57 43.79 -35.25
CA PRO A 128 2.68 45.25 -35.37
C PRO A 128 4.13 45.73 -35.55
N THR A 129 4.31 46.72 -36.41
CA THR A 129 5.57 47.18 -37.02
C THR A 129 6.59 47.77 -36.04
N ALA A 130 7.59 46.96 -35.66
CA ALA A 130 8.99 47.32 -35.33
C ALA A 130 9.82 46.08 -34.88
N ILE A 131 9.25 44.87 -35.00
CA ILE A 131 9.66 43.68 -34.24
C ILE A 131 9.91 42.52 -35.22
N ASN A 132 11.07 41.85 -35.08
CA ASN A 132 11.61 40.88 -36.05
C ASN A 132 10.83 39.54 -36.06
N LYS A 133 10.97 38.76 -37.15
CA LYS A 133 10.03 37.71 -37.61
C LYS A 133 10.08 36.33 -36.91
N GLU A 134 10.98 36.08 -35.95
CA GLU A 134 11.11 34.77 -35.27
C GLU A 134 11.41 34.96 -33.78
N CYS A 135 10.91 34.05 -32.92
CA CYS A 135 11.21 34.05 -31.49
C CYS A 135 12.72 34.07 -31.27
N LYS A 136 13.23 35.02 -30.48
CA LYS A 136 14.67 35.19 -30.26
C LYS A 136 15.27 33.90 -29.67
N PRO A 137 16.32 33.31 -30.28
CA PRO A 137 16.99 32.15 -29.73
C PRO A 137 17.46 32.39 -28.29
N GLY A 138 17.29 31.38 -27.43
CA GLY A 138 17.65 31.46 -26.02
C GLY A 138 16.57 32.00 -25.08
N CYS A 139 15.40 32.40 -25.61
CA CYS A 139 14.28 32.86 -24.77
C CYS A 139 13.53 31.76 -24.01
N GLY A 140 13.90 30.48 -24.17
CA GLY A 140 13.28 29.38 -23.44
C GLY A 140 11.81 29.10 -23.81
N PHE A 141 11.34 29.65 -24.93
CA PHE A 141 9.97 29.43 -25.41
C PHE A 141 9.81 28.03 -26.01
N VAL A 142 8.80 27.30 -25.58
CA VAL A 142 8.43 25.98 -26.06
C VAL A 142 7.10 26.09 -26.81
N LYS A 143 7.20 26.16 -28.14
CA LYS A 143 6.03 26.20 -29.02
C LYS A 143 5.16 24.96 -28.85
N GLY A 144 3.85 25.12 -28.80
CA GLY A 144 2.89 24.06 -28.52
C GLY A 144 2.69 23.79 -27.03
N VAL A 145 3.48 24.42 -26.15
CA VAL A 145 3.32 24.38 -24.69
C VAL A 145 3.00 25.77 -24.17
N ASP A 146 3.95 26.70 -24.29
CA ASP A 146 3.80 28.08 -23.80
C ASP A 146 2.65 28.83 -24.48
N ASP A 147 2.39 28.61 -25.77
CA ASP A 147 1.33 29.30 -26.53
C ASP A 147 -0.11 28.80 -26.23
N ARG A 148 -0.23 27.73 -25.44
CA ARG A 148 -1.52 27.10 -25.15
C ARG A 148 -1.58 26.46 -23.74
N ALA A 149 -0.79 26.98 -22.81
CA ALA A 149 -0.54 26.37 -21.51
C ALA A 149 -1.83 26.11 -20.72
N GLN A 150 -2.72 27.11 -20.59
CA GLN A 150 -4.01 26.94 -19.90
C GLN A 150 -4.83 25.76 -20.46
N ILE A 151 -4.88 25.61 -21.80
CA ILE A 151 -5.62 24.52 -22.44
C ILE A 151 -4.99 23.17 -22.15
N LEU A 152 -3.65 23.09 -22.07
CA LEU A 152 -2.96 21.84 -21.73
C LEU A 152 -3.21 21.45 -20.27
N VAL A 153 -3.10 22.40 -19.36
CA VAL A 153 -3.39 22.18 -17.93
C VAL A 153 -4.84 21.74 -17.74
N ALA A 154 -5.81 22.42 -18.38
CA ALA A 154 -7.22 22.03 -18.30
C ALA A 154 -7.47 20.60 -18.81
N LYS A 155 -6.84 20.18 -19.91
CA LYS A 155 -6.92 18.80 -20.40
C LYS A 155 -6.28 17.79 -19.46
N SER A 156 -5.16 18.16 -18.85
CA SER A 156 -4.50 17.33 -17.83
C SER A 156 -5.40 17.16 -16.60
N MET A 157 -6.05 18.24 -16.14
CA MET A 157 -7.05 18.19 -15.08
C MET A 157 -8.23 17.29 -15.45
N GLU A 158 -8.78 17.39 -16.67
CA GLU A 158 -9.87 16.53 -17.14
C GLU A 158 -9.47 15.05 -17.13
N ALA A 159 -8.29 14.73 -17.69
CA ALA A 159 -7.76 13.37 -17.72
C ALA A 159 -7.48 12.82 -16.31
N ARG A 160 -7.04 13.66 -15.38
CA ARG A 160 -6.83 13.28 -13.98
C ARG A 160 -8.14 13.13 -13.23
N ALA A 161 -9.11 14.01 -13.46
CA ALA A 161 -10.44 13.95 -12.83
C ALA A 161 -11.20 12.68 -13.22
N ALA A 162 -10.99 12.14 -14.42
CA ALA A 162 -11.50 10.83 -14.82
C ALA A 162 -10.95 9.67 -13.97
N LYS A 163 -9.78 9.85 -13.33
CA LYS A 163 -9.12 8.85 -12.47
C LYS A 163 -9.45 9.07 -10.99
N SER A 164 -9.24 10.28 -10.48
CA SER A 164 -9.33 10.59 -9.05
C SER A 164 -10.65 11.22 -8.61
N GLN A 165 -11.48 11.73 -9.54
CA GLN A 165 -12.80 12.29 -9.26
C GLN A 165 -12.83 13.31 -8.10
N PRO A 166 -12.18 14.49 -8.25
CA PRO A 166 -12.10 15.49 -7.18
C PRO A 166 -13.48 15.93 -6.69
N ASP A 167 -13.60 16.20 -5.41
CA ASP A 167 -14.83 16.64 -4.77
C ASP A 167 -15.05 18.14 -4.99
N TYR A 168 -13.97 18.94 -4.91
CA TYR A 168 -13.94 20.37 -5.24
C TYR A 168 -12.53 20.82 -5.66
N ILE A 169 -12.43 22.08 -6.08
CA ILE A 169 -11.21 22.73 -6.57
C ILE A 169 -10.89 23.94 -5.70
N LEU A 170 -9.65 24.03 -5.22
CA LEU A 170 -9.07 25.21 -4.59
C LEU A 170 -8.44 26.08 -5.67
N ASN A 171 -8.86 27.34 -5.71
CA ASN A 171 -8.40 28.30 -6.69
C ASN A 171 -7.70 29.48 -6.00
N VAL A 172 -6.38 29.59 -6.19
CA VAL A 172 -5.52 30.56 -5.48
C VAL A 172 -5.46 31.95 -6.13
N GLY A 173 -6.32 32.24 -7.11
CA GLY A 173 -6.41 33.56 -7.73
C GLY A 173 -5.54 33.74 -8.98
N ASP A 174 -5.51 34.98 -9.48
CA ASP A 174 -5.13 35.34 -10.84
C ASP A 174 -5.98 34.61 -11.89
N ASN A 175 -7.28 34.78 -11.69
CA ASN A 175 -8.35 34.14 -12.44
C ASN A 175 -8.53 34.73 -13.84
N PHE A 176 -8.13 36.00 -14.05
CA PHE A 176 -8.22 36.70 -15.33
C PHE A 176 -7.05 37.68 -15.52
N TYR A 177 -6.10 37.30 -16.38
CA TYR A 177 -4.98 38.16 -16.77
C TYR A 177 -5.37 39.22 -17.81
N TRP A 178 -4.62 40.32 -17.92
CA TRP A 178 -3.61 40.76 -16.95
C TRP A 178 -4.18 41.79 -15.96
N GLY A 179 -5.49 42.01 -15.94
CA GLY A 179 -6.10 43.04 -15.10
C GLY A 179 -7.53 42.75 -14.71
N GLY A 180 -7.92 41.48 -14.59
CA GLY A 180 -9.25 41.10 -14.14
C GLY A 180 -10.32 41.29 -15.22
N ILE A 181 -11.52 41.67 -14.80
CA ILE A 181 -12.65 41.89 -15.71
C ILE A 181 -12.51 43.24 -16.41
N GLU A 182 -12.68 43.27 -17.75
CA GLU A 182 -12.43 44.42 -18.63
C GLU A 182 -13.51 45.52 -18.56
N LYS A 183 -13.89 45.93 -17.36
CA LYS A 183 -14.75 47.09 -17.08
C LYS A 183 -14.33 47.80 -15.81
N ASN A 184 -14.90 48.97 -15.54
CA ASN A 184 -14.74 49.59 -14.23
C ASN A 184 -15.52 48.82 -13.15
N CYS A 185 -14.99 48.79 -11.94
CA CYS A 185 -15.70 48.33 -10.74
C CYS A 185 -16.95 49.18 -10.44
N GLY A 186 -17.80 48.68 -9.53
CA GLY A 186 -18.97 49.41 -9.02
C GLY A 186 -20.28 49.01 -9.68
N THR A 187 -20.32 47.84 -10.33
CA THR A 187 -21.60 47.32 -10.82
C THR A 187 -22.37 46.67 -9.69
N PRO A 188 -23.68 46.95 -9.56
CA PRO A 188 -24.50 46.33 -8.52
C PRO A 188 -24.31 44.81 -8.48
N MET A 189 -24.14 44.26 -7.28
CA MET A 189 -23.81 42.83 -7.08
C MET A 189 -24.90 41.88 -7.58
N ASP A 190 -26.13 42.37 -7.74
CA ASP A 190 -27.26 41.65 -8.33
C ASP A 190 -27.28 41.71 -9.87
N LYS A 191 -26.28 42.35 -10.50
CA LYS A 191 -26.15 42.47 -11.95
C LYS A 191 -24.79 41.95 -12.43
N LEU A 192 -24.84 41.17 -13.51
CA LEU A 192 -23.66 40.75 -14.24
C LEU A 192 -23.52 41.56 -15.53
N SER A 193 -22.33 42.14 -15.73
CA SER A 193 -22.02 42.80 -17.00
C SER A 193 -21.74 41.83 -18.13
N PHE A 194 -21.88 42.35 -19.35
CA PHE A 194 -21.47 41.66 -20.57
C PHE A 194 -20.00 41.21 -20.52
N GLN A 195 -19.09 42.09 -20.09
CA GLN A 195 -17.65 41.79 -20.01
C GLN A 195 -17.37 40.61 -19.07
N ALA A 196 -17.96 40.65 -17.87
CA ALA A 196 -17.83 39.57 -16.90
C ALA A 196 -18.37 38.26 -17.50
N HIS A 197 -19.61 38.27 -17.99
CA HIS A 197 -20.22 37.07 -18.59
C HIS A 197 -19.37 36.50 -19.74
N HIS A 198 -18.88 37.37 -20.63
CA HIS A 198 -18.06 36.98 -21.77
C HIS A 198 -16.73 36.34 -21.32
N GLN A 199 -15.97 37.00 -20.46
CA GLN A 199 -14.69 36.48 -19.96
C GLN A 199 -14.86 35.17 -19.18
N PHE A 200 -15.85 35.08 -18.28
CA PHE A 200 -16.16 33.83 -17.59
C PHE A 200 -16.53 32.72 -18.58
N THR A 201 -17.31 33.02 -19.62
CA THR A 201 -17.67 32.02 -20.64
C THR A 201 -16.45 31.54 -21.42
N GLN A 202 -15.56 32.43 -21.85
CA GLN A 202 -14.45 32.09 -22.73
C GLN A 202 -13.24 31.50 -22.01
N ILE A 203 -12.92 32.01 -20.82
CA ILE A 203 -11.67 31.70 -20.11
C ILE A 203 -11.90 30.67 -19.00
N TYR A 204 -13.12 30.55 -18.47
CA TYR A 204 -13.44 29.64 -17.36
C TYR A 204 -14.42 28.52 -17.78
N GLU A 205 -15.67 28.84 -18.11
CA GLU A 205 -16.70 27.84 -18.42
C GLU A 205 -16.39 27.05 -19.69
N GLY A 206 -15.86 27.72 -20.71
CA GLY A 206 -15.46 27.11 -21.97
C GLY A 206 -14.19 26.25 -21.89
N VAL A 207 -13.37 26.43 -20.85
CA VAL A 207 -12.06 25.77 -20.70
C VAL A 207 -12.13 24.62 -19.71
N TYR A 208 -12.74 24.85 -18.54
CA TYR A 208 -12.87 23.88 -17.46
C TYR A 208 -14.25 23.22 -17.47
N ASN A 209 -14.61 22.68 -18.63
CA ASN A 209 -15.74 21.78 -18.81
C ASN A 209 -15.24 20.39 -19.23
N GLY A 210 -16.02 19.35 -18.96
CA GLY A 210 -15.64 17.96 -19.22
C GLY A 210 -15.96 17.01 -18.05
N PRO A 211 -15.89 15.69 -18.27
CA PRO A 211 -16.13 14.68 -17.24
C PRO A 211 -15.23 14.88 -16.02
N GLY A 212 -15.81 14.78 -14.83
CA GLY A 212 -15.08 14.92 -13.56
C GLY A 212 -14.78 16.37 -13.13
N LEU A 213 -14.84 17.36 -14.02
CA LEU A 213 -14.67 18.79 -13.71
C LEU A 213 -15.99 19.59 -13.76
N SER A 214 -16.91 19.20 -14.64
CA SER A 214 -18.21 19.89 -14.78
C SER A 214 -19.01 19.78 -13.48
N GLY A 215 -19.51 20.91 -12.99
CA GLY A 215 -20.30 20.99 -11.75
C GLY A 215 -19.51 20.86 -10.45
N LYS A 216 -18.19 20.72 -10.49
CA LYS A 216 -17.35 20.70 -9.27
C LYS A 216 -17.21 22.10 -8.68
N PRO A 217 -17.43 22.33 -7.38
CA PRO A 217 -17.25 23.63 -6.75
C PRO A 217 -15.81 24.14 -6.88
N TRP A 218 -15.64 25.43 -7.19
CA TRP A 218 -14.38 26.16 -7.19
C TRP A 218 -14.41 27.16 -6.04
N LEU A 219 -13.63 26.87 -4.99
CA LEU A 219 -13.44 27.76 -3.86
C LEU A 219 -12.30 28.71 -4.25
N SER A 220 -12.62 29.99 -4.46
CA SER A 220 -11.70 30.95 -5.07
C SER A 220 -11.27 32.07 -4.12
N VAL A 221 -10.06 32.59 -4.35
CA VAL A 221 -9.59 33.92 -3.89
C VAL A 221 -9.33 34.84 -5.09
N LEU A 222 -9.05 36.11 -4.82
CA LEU A 222 -8.58 37.08 -5.81
C LEU A 222 -7.05 37.17 -5.75
N GLY A 223 -6.40 37.13 -6.92
CA GLY A 223 -4.99 37.47 -7.08
C GLY A 223 -4.78 38.95 -7.42
N ASN A 224 -3.52 39.37 -7.60
CA ASN A 224 -3.23 40.77 -7.84
C ASN A 224 -3.73 41.20 -9.23
N HIS A 225 -3.65 40.32 -10.23
CA HIS A 225 -4.22 40.62 -11.54
C HIS A 225 -5.75 40.71 -11.50
N ASP A 226 -6.42 39.96 -10.63
CA ASP A 226 -7.87 40.05 -10.44
C ASP A 226 -8.32 41.39 -9.88
N TRP A 227 -7.54 41.95 -8.94
CA TRP A 227 -7.71 43.31 -8.42
C TRP A 227 -7.39 44.41 -9.42
N GLY A 228 -7.00 44.06 -10.65
CA GLY A 228 -6.73 45.00 -11.73
C GLY A 228 -5.27 45.02 -12.18
N GLY A 229 -4.39 44.28 -11.52
CA GLY A 229 -2.95 44.17 -11.83
C GLY A 229 -2.21 45.49 -11.63
N ARG A 230 -2.40 46.44 -12.55
CA ARG A 230 -1.85 47.81 -12.44
C ARG A 230 -2.91 48.91 -12.49
N VAL A 231 -4.18 48.53 -12.68
CA VAL A 231 -5.31 49.43 -12.84
C VAL A 231 -6.41 48.99 -11.88
N PHE A 232 -6.32 49.40 -10.60
CA PHE A 232 -7.17 48.87 -9.53
C PHE A 232 -8.66 49.14 -9.76
N ASN A 233 -9.00 50.10 -10.63
CA ASN A 233 -10.38 50.41 -10.95
C ASN A 233 -11.05 49.45 -11.94
N ASN A 234 -10.41 48.32 -12.27
CA ASN A 234 -11.03 47.22 -13.03
C ASN A 234 -12.07 46.43 -12.20
N GLY A 235 -12.90 45.63 -12.89
CA GLY A 235 -14.14 45.05 -12.36
C GLY A 235 -13.95 43.82 -11.47
N TRP A 236 -13.07 43.87 -10.47
CA TRP A 236 -12.82 42.78 -9.52
C TRP A 236 -14.09 42.36 -8.75
N ASP A 237 -14.98 43.30 -8.46
CA ASP A 237 -16.29 43.11 -7.82
C ASP A 237 -17.20 42.16 -8.59
N GLN A 238 -17.02 42.08 -9.91
CA GLN A 238 -17.82 41.21 -10.76
C GLN A 238 -17.43 39.74 -10.65
N GLN A 239 -16.18 39.42 -10.27
CA GLN A 239 -15.80 38.05 -9.95
C GLN A 239 -16.51 37.54 -8.70
N ILE A 240 -16.71 38.42 -7.71
CA ILE A 240 -17.51 38.11 -6.52
C ILE A 240 -18.98 37.95 -6.91
N SER A 241 -19.51 38.88 -7.73
CA SER A 241 -20.90 38.82 -8.20
C SER A 241 -21.23 37.54 -8.95
N TYR A 242 -20.25 36.97 -9.67
CA TYR A 242 -20.43 35.77 -10.48
C TYR A 242 -20.78 34.53 -9.63
N THR A 243 -20.50 34.56 -8.32
CA THR A 243 -20.98 33.55 -7.36
C THR A 243 -22.50 33.33 -7.47
N TRP A 244 -23.30 34.37 -7.71
CA TRP A 244 -24.76 34.22 -7.85
C TRP A 244 -25.24 33.90 -9.27
N TYR A 245 -24.32 33.76 -10.22
CA TYR A 245 -24.58 33.45 -11.63
C TYR A 245 -24.05 32.08 -12.07
N SER A 246 -23.21 31.44 -11.25
CA SER A 246 -22.67 30.11 -11.46
C SER A 246 -23.03 29.19 -10.30
N ASP A 247 -23.30 27.93 -10.60
CA ASP A 247 -23.55 26.87 -9.62
C ASP A 247 -22.25 26.34 -8.99
N ARG A 248 -21.13 26.53 -9.69
CA ARG A 248 -19.83 25.98 -9.31
C ARG A 248 -18.78 27.02 -8.92
N TRP A 249 -18.90 28.28 -9.33
CA TRP A 249 -18.00 29.35 -8.88
C TRP A 249 -18.38 29.83 -7.47
N ILE A 250 -17.44 29.80 -6.53
CA ILE A 250 -17.65 30.24 -5.14
C ILE A 250 -16.55 31.24 -4.75
N LEU A 251 -16.89 32.53 -4.84
CA LEU A 251 -16.10 33.66 -4.36
C LEU A 251 -17.07 34.69 -3.75
N PRO A 252 -17.63 34.44 -2.56
CA PRO A 252 -18.73 35.25 -2.04
C PRO A 252 -18.28 36.57 -1.39
N ALA A 253 -17.00 36.66 -1.05
CA ALA A 253 -16.33 37.84 -0.51
C ALA A 253 -14.81 37.72 -0.77
N PRO A 254 -14.03 38.80 -0.61
CA PRO A 254 -12.58 38.74 -0.75
C PRO A 254 -11.88 37.81 0.27
N TYR A 255 -12.44 37.68 1.48
CA TYR A 255 -12.04 36.66 2.44
C TYR A 255 -13.26 36.06 3.15
N TRP A 256 -13.21 34.76 3.38
CA TRP A 256 -14.34 33.93 3.81
C TRP A 256 -13.86 32.53 4.23
N SER A 257 -14.73 31.72 4.83
CA SER A 257 -14.41 30.34 5.21
C SER A 257 -15.42 29.32 4.67
N GLN A 258 -14.96 28.08 4.51
CA GLN A 258 -15.74 26.94 4.06
C GLN A 258 -15.52 25.75 5.00
N HIS A 259 -16.61 25.19 5.52
CA HIS A 259 -16.59 23.92 6.23
C HIS A 259 -16.97 22.77 5.28
N VAL A 260 -16.23 21.67 5.30
CA VAL A 260 -16.50 20.48 4.48
C VAL A 260 -16.55 19.25 5.38
N GLU A 261 -17.64 18.48 5.29
CA GLU A 261 -17.83 17.25 6.06
C GLU A 261 -17.77 16.01 5.16
N TYR A 262 -17.07 14.97 5.65
CA TYR A 262 -17.02 13.64 5.04
C TYR A 262 -17.62 12.62 6.02
N PRO A 263 -18.95 12.55 6.15
CA PRO A 263 -19.62 11.82 7.24
C PRO A 263 -19.28 10.31 7.26
N ASP A 264 -19.21 9.67 6.10
CA ASP A 264 -18.93 8.22 6.01
C ASP A 264 -17.47 7.86 6.30
N GLN A 265 -16.58 8.87 6.37
CA GLN A 265 -15.18 8.73 6.75
C GLN A 265 -14.85 9.41 8.08
N GLU A 266 -15.88 9.95 8.75
CA GLU A 266 -15.84 10.54 10.08
C GLU A 266 -14.77 11.65 10.25
N PHE A 267 -14.60 12.51 9.24
CA PHE A 267 -13.72 13.67 9.34
C PHE A 267 -14.26 14.92 8.65
N SER A 268 -13.72 16.09 9.00
CA SER A 268 -14.06 17.37 8.38
C SER A 268 -12.85 18.27 8.14
N VAL A 269 -13.04 19.29 7.31
CA VAL A 269 -12.01 20.24 6.89
C VAL A 269 -12.57 21.66 6.97
N ASP A 270 -11.83 22.55 7.64
CA ASP A 270 -12.06 24.00 7.60
C ASP A 270 -11.07 24.66 6.65
N ILE A 271 -11.60 25.40 5.67
CA ILE A 271 -10.80 26.08 4.64
C ILE A 271 -11.01 27.58 4.80
N TYR A 272 -9.92 28.32 4.95
CA TYR A 272 -9.91 29.77 5.12
C TYR A 272 -9.32 30.44 3.89
N MET A 273 -10.14 31.23 3.22
CA MET A 273 -9.83 31.91 1.97
C MET A 273 -9.49 33.37 2.31
N ILE A 274 -8.24 33.81 2.07
CA ILE A 274 -7.76 35.15 2.46
C ILE A 274 -7.16 35.93 1.29
N ASP A 275 -7.17 37.26 1.41
CA ASP A 275 -6.70 38.17 0.37
C ASP A 275 -5.36 38.81 0.74
N SER A 276 -4.27 38.31 0.16
CA SER A 276 -2.91 38.79 0.46
C SER A 276 -2.41 39.89 -0.48
N ASN A 277 -3.28 40.58 -1.23
CA ASN A 277 -2.86 41.49 -2.31
C ASN A 277 -2.19 42.79 -1.84
N ALA A 278 -2.14 43.04 -0.53
CA ALA A 278 -1.34 44.13 0.04
C ALA A 278 0.16 44.03 -0.29
N MET A 279 0.65 42.84 -0.64
CA MET A 279 2.03 42.61 -1.07
C MET A 279 2.37 43.29 -2.41
N ASP A 280 1.38 43.57 -3.27
CA ASP A 280 1.57 44.27 -4.56
C ASP A 280 1.01 45.71 -4.59
N ALA A 281 0.48 46.17 -3.46
CA ALA A 281 -0.05 47.52 -3.29
C ALA A 281 1.06 48.45 -2.76
N MET A 282 1.86 48.99 -3.67
CA MET A 282 3.05 49.78 -3.32
C MET A 282 2.79 51.29 -3.39
N ASP A 283 3.78 52.10 -3.00
CA ASP A 283 3.75 53.56 -3.22
C ASP A 283 3.55 53.82 -4.73
N PRO A 284 2.71 54.79 -5.16
CA PRO A 284 2.42 54.99 -6.58
C PRO A 284 3.65 55.21 -7.48
N ALA A 285 4.75 55.72 -6.94
CA ALA A 285 6.01 55.92 -7.67
C ALA A 285 6.89 54.66 -7.72
N ALA A 286 6.58 53.61 -6.95
CA ALA A 286 7.34 52.37 -6.90
C ALA A 286 6.89 51.39 -7.99
N SER A 287 7.83 50.56 -8.46
CA SER A 287 7.64 49.44 -9.40
C SER A 287 6.60 49.70 -10.51
N PRO A 288 6.86 50.60 -11.47
CA PRO A 288 5.90 50.99 -12.50
C PRO A 288 5.37 49.83 -13.37
N SER A 289 6.13 48.72 -13.43
CA SER A 289 5.76 47.51 -14.17
C SER A 289 4.94 46.49 -13.36
N HIS A 290 4.81 46.65 -12.04
CA HIS A 290 4.22 45.67 -11.12
C HIS A 290 3.77 46.35 -9.81
N ASN A 291 2.65 47.07 -9.87
CA ASN A 291 2.10 47.81 -8.73
C ASN A 291 0.61 48.12 -8.96
N LEU A 292 -0.26 47.57 -8.11
CA LEU A 292 -1.71 47.81 -8.15
C LEU A 292 -2.07 49.29 -8.03
N CYS A 293 -1.31 50.01 -7.21
CA CYS A 293 -1.50 51.42 -6.89
C CYS A 293 -0.61 52.36 -7.72
N GLY A 294 0.00 51.85 -8.80
CA GLY A 294 0.96 52.60 -9.61
C GLY A 294 0.35 53.77 -10.40
N GLN A 295 1.21 54.68 -10.87
CA GLN A 295 0.82 55.87 -11.65
C GLN A 295 0.15 55.59 -13.01
N ILE A 296 0.16 54.34 -13.48
CA ILE A 296 -0.55 53.96 -14.73
C ILE A 296 -2.08 53.93 -14.55
N ASN A 297 -2.57 53.93 -13.30
CA ASN A 297 -3.99 54.14 -13.01
C ASN A 297 -4.46 55.48 -13.61
N PRO A 298 -5.65 55.53 -14.24
CA PRO A 298 -6.15 56.76 -14.84
C PRO A 298 -6.43 57.83 -13.78
N ALA A 299 -6.33 59.10 -14.18
CA ALA A 299 -6.70 60.22 -13.33
C ALA A 299 -8.18 60.09 -12.91
N GLY A 300 -8.44 60.10 -11.59
CA GLY A 300 -9.78 59.89 -11.04
C GLY A 300 -10.21 58.43 -10.88
N ALA A 301 -9.28 57.45 -10.96
CA ALA A 301 -9.57 56.06 -10.63
C ALA A 301 -10.18 55.92 -9.23
N ASP A 302 -11.35 55.29 -9.13
CA ASP A 302 -12.15 55.15 -7.91
C ASP A 302 -12.97 53.84 -7.95
N CYS A 303 -12.89 53.04 -6.88
CA CYS A 303 -13.68 51.84 -6.61
C CYS A 303 -14.45 51.87 -5.29
N SER A 304 -14.56 53.04 -4.65
CA SER A 304 -15.24 53.19 -3.36
C SER A 304 -16.69 52.70 -3.40
N VAL A 305 -17.38 52.83 -4.55
CA VAL A 305 -18.74 52.31 -4.76
C VAL A 305 -18.81 50.78 -4.58
N ALA A 306 -17.77 50.04 -4.97
CA ALA A 306 -17.67 48.60 -4.74
C ALA A 306 -17.10 48.26 -3.35
N GLY A 307 -16.65 49.27 -2.58
CA GLY A 307 -15.96 49.12 -1.30
C GLY A 307 -14.43 49.06 -1.41
N GLY A 308 -13.87 49.29 -2.60
CA GLY A 308 -12.43 49.30 -2.87
C GLY A 308 -11.75 50.67 -2.60
N PRO A 309 -10.51 50.85 -3.08
CA PRO A 309 -9.81 52.14 -2.98
C PRO A 309 -10.57 53.29 -3.63
N SER A 310 -10.56 54.48 -3.01
CA SER A 310 -11.26 55.67 -3.54
C SER A 310 -10.41 56.53 -4.48
N SER A 311 -9.09 56.32 -4.46
CA SER A 311 -8.13 57.04 -5.31
C SER A 311 -6.78 56.31 -5.31
N VAL A 312 -5.94 56.62 -6.30
CA VAL A 312 -4.53 56.18 -6.36
C VAL A 312 -3.79 56.53 -5.07
N GLY A 313 -3.98 57.75 -4.53
CA GLY A 313 -3.30 58.20 -3.30
C GLY A 313 -3.70 57.44 -2.04
N THR A 314 -4.91 56.87 -2.01
CA THR A 314 -5.41 56.07 -0.87
C THR A 314 -5.25 54.56 -1.07
N CYS A 315 -4.82 54.12 -2.26
CA CYS A 315 -4.83 52.70 -2.64
C CYS A 315 -3.93 51.84 -1.74
N GLN A 316 -2.69 52.25 -1.51
CA GLN A 316 -1.77 51.49 -0.68
C GLN A 316 -2.26 51.38 0.78
N SER A 317 -2.70 52.50 1.38
CA SER A 317 -3.18 52.49 2.76
C SER A 317 -4.46 51.69 2.92
N TRP A 318 -5.32 51.69 1.90
CA TRP A 318 -6.52 50.86 1.86
C TRP A 318 -6.15 49.37 1.88
N PHE A 319 -5.28 48.89 0.99
CA PHE A 319 -4.86 47.47 0.96
C PHE A 319 -4.13 47.04 2.23
N LYS A 320 -3.27 47.91 2.80
CA LYS A 320 -2.61 47.63 4.09
C LYS A 320 -3.59 47.49 5.25
N SER A 321 -4.56 48.41 5.35
CA SER A 321 -5.61 48.33 6.38
C SER A 321 -6.45 47.08 6.18
N PHE A 322 -6.81 46.79 4.93
CA PHE A 322 -7.60 45.63 4.55
C PHE A 322 -6.90 44.31 4.91
N TRP A 323 -5.60 44.18 4.63
CA TRP A 323 -4.81 43.02 5.03
C TRP A 323 -4.77 42.85 6.55
N GLY A 324 -4.61 43.93 7.31
CA GLY A 324 -4.72 43.88 8.77
C GLY A 324 -6.06 43.34 9.28
N GLU A 325 -7.18 43.68 8.62
CA GLU A 325 -8.50 43.10 8.93
C GLU A 325 -8.55 41.59 8.62
N ASN A 326 -7.96 41.16 7.49
CA ASN A 326 -7.89 39.74 7.11
C ASN A 326 -7.10 38.94 8.14
N GLN A 327 -5.93 39.44 8.54
CA GLN A 327 -5.06 38.79 9.52
C GLN A 327 -5.75 38.67 10.89
N ALA A 328 -6.36 39.76 11.36
CA ALA A 328 -7.08 39.77 12.64
C ALA A 328 -8.28 38.81 12.63
N TRP A 329 -9.01 38.74 11.51
CA TRP A 329 -10.10 37.79 11.33
C TRP A 329 -9.59 36.34 11.37
N LEU A 330 -8.56 36.00 10.60
CA LEU A 330 -8.05 34.62 10.55
C LEU A 330 -7.48 34.15 11.90
N GLU A 331 -6.74 35.03 12.60
CA GLU A 331 -6.25 34.73 13.96
C GLU A 331 -7.39 34.51 14.96
N ALA A 332 -8.56 35.11 14.74
CA ALA A 332 -9.73 34.88 15.56
C ALA A 332 -10.52 33.61 15.18
N GLU A 333 -10.51 33.21 13.91
CA GLU A 333 -11.29 32.06 13.43
C GLU A 333 -10.57 30.71 13.60
N LEU A 334 -9.27 30.61 13.29
CA LEU A 334 -8.52 29.34 13.38
C LEU A 334 -8.71 28.63 14.74
N PRO A 335 -8.60 29.30 15.91
CA PRO A 335 -8.76 28.63 17.20
C PRO A 335 -10.17 28.10 17.48
N LYS A 336 -11.18 28.51 16.69
CA LYS A 336 -12.57 28.05 16.83
C LYS A 336 -12.82 26.74 16.09
N SER A 337 -11.95 26.38 15.15
CA SER A 337 -12.10 25.15 14.37
C SER A 337 -12.08 23.92 15.28
N LYS A 338 -12.93 22.97 14.92
CA LYS A 338 -12.92 21.60 15.46
C LYS A 338 -12.75 20.57 14.35
N ALA A 339 -12.44 21.02 13.14
CA ALA A 339 -12.22 20.15 12.00
C ALA A 339 -10.93 19.36 12.20
N ASP A 340 -10.83 18.21 11.55
CA ASP A 340 -9.62 17.39 11.59
C ASP A 340 -8.47 18.06 10.80
N TRP A 341 -8.81 18.92 9.83
CA TRP A 341 -7.84 19.68 9.04
C TRP A 341 -8.23 21.16 8.92
N GLN A 342 -7.23 22.03 9.05
CA GLN A 342 -7.34 23.47 8.79
C GLN A 342 -6.43 23.88 7.62
N ILE A 343 -7.01 24.41 6.56
CA ILE A 343 -6.31 24.80 5.33
C ILE A 343 -6.46 26.31 5.10
N VAL A 344 -5.37 27.01 4.80
CA VAL A 344 -5.41 28.40 4.32
C VAL A 344 -5.12 28.43 2.82
N VAL A 345 -5.95 29.15 2.08
CA VAL A 345 -5.80 29.40 0.64
C VAL A 345 -5.63 30.90 0.43
N THR A 346 -4.58 31.29 -0.28
CA THR A 346 -4.23 32.69 -0.54
C THR A 346 -3.45 32.80 -1.85
N HIS A 347 -3.28 34.02 -2.37
CA HIS A 347 -2.61 34.19 -3.65
C HIS A 347 -1.08 34.26 -3.53
N PHE A 348 -0.53 35.09 -2.65
CA PHE A 348 0.92 35.29 -2.58
C PHE A 348 1.65 34.05 -2.07
N ASN A 349 2.79 33.74 -2.71
CA ASN A 349 3.54 32.51 -2.49
C ASN A 349 4.05 32.33 -1.04
N CYS A 350 4.44 31.09 -0.72
CA CYS A 350 4.95 30.63 0.58
C CYS A 350 6.06 31.52 1.21
N GLY A 351 6.79 32.31 0.41
CA GLY A 351 7.87 33.17 0.86
C GLY A 351 7.41 34.50 1.49
N HIS A 352 6.13 34.86 1.36
CA HIS A 352 5.58 36.07 1.96
C HIS A 352 5.01 35.79 3.35
N GLU A 353 5.15 36.76 4.27
CA GLU A 353 4.55 36.71 5.62
C GLU A 353 4.91 35.44 6.41
N GLN A 354 6.10 34.87 6.17
CA GLN A 354 6.53 33.57 6.71
C GLN A 354 6.44 33.49 8.23
N ALA A 355 6.88 34.55 8.92
CA ALA A 355 6.82 34.63 10.37
C ALA A 355 5.37 34.57 10.89
N TRP A 356 4.43 35.16 10.15
CA TRP A 356 3.02 35.14 10.50
C TRP A 356 2.40 33.77 10.25
N TYR A 357 2.62 33.15 9.09
CA TYR A 357 2.13 31.78 8.84
C TYR A 357 2.72 30.74 9.79
N LYS A 358 4.01 30.88 10.13
CA LYS A 358 4.66 30.08 11.17
C LYS A 358 3.97 30.24 12.53
N LYS A 359 3.60 31.47 12.91
CA LYS A 359 2.79 31.73 14.11
C LYS A 359 1.43 31.03 14.03
N LEU A 360 0.74 31.06 12.87
CA LEU A 360 -0.57 30.42 12.71
C LEU A 360 -0.49 28.89 12.89
N HIS A 361 0.51 28.25 12.29
CA HIS A 361 0.74 26.82 12.44
C HIS A 361 1.02 26.45 13.90
N GLN A 362 1.98 27.13 14.52
CA GLN A 362 2.46 26.77 15.86
C GLN A 362 1.45 27.07 16.96
N ASN A 363 0.61 28.10 16.80
CA ASN A 363 -0.25 28.57 17.88
C ASN A 363 -1.74 28.32 17.63
N PHE A 364 -2.17 28.17 16.39
CA PHE A 364 -3.59 28.14 16.02
C PHE A 364 -4.00 26.91 15.20
N GLY A 365 -3.07 25.98 14.94
CA GLY A 365 -3.37 24.67 14.36
C GLY A 365 -3.59 24.68 12.84
N LEU A 366 -3.00 25.63 12.12
CA LEU A 366 -2.99 25.61 10.65
C LEU A 366 -2.17 24.40 10.14
N ASP A 367 -2.78 23.54 9.33
CA ASP A 367 -2.12 22.31 8.85
C ASP A 367 -1.49 22.44 7.46
N LEU A 368 -2.10 23.24 6.58
CA LEU A 368 -1.67 23.37 5.18
C LEU A 368 -1.87 24.78 4.65
N LEU A 369 -0.86 25.29 3.94
CA LEU A 369 -0.92 26.57 3.22
C LEU A 369 -0.86 26.34 1.70
N VAL A 370 -1.86 26.85 0.99
CA VAL A 370 -2.04 26.70 -0.47
C VAL A 370 -1.92 28.07 -1.14
N THR A 371 -0.95 28.24 -2.04
CA THR A 371 -0.57 29.55 -2.60
C THR A 371 -0.38 29.54 -4.12
N GLY A 372 -0.24 30.71 -4.76
CA GLY A 372 0.02 30.90 -6.19
C GLY A 372 1.03 32.01 -6.45
N HIS A 373 0.72 32.94 -7.37
CA HIS A 373 1.45 34.18 -7.69
C HIS A 373 2.77 34.01 -8.41
N ARG A 374 3.55 33.00 -8.03
CA ARG A 374 4.72 32.58 -8.80
C ARG A 374 4.26 31.58 -9.84
N HIS A 375 4.65 31.81 -11.10
CA HIS A 375 4.07 31.11 -12.25
C HIS A 375 4.72 29.74 -12.49
N ASP A 376 4.77 28.92 -11.45
CA ASP A 376 5.28 27.56 -11.43
C ASP A 376 4.59 26.72 -10.34
N GLN A 377 5.02 25.47 -10.20
CA GLN A 377 4.65 24.60 -9.09
C GLN A 377 5.81 24.41 -8.15
N GLU A 378 5.58 24.69 -6.86
CA GLU A 378 6.56 24.48 -5.80
C GLU A 378 5.95 23.70 -4.65
N LEU A 379 6.76 22.88 -3.98
CA LEU A 379 6.39 22.19 -2.75
C LEU A 379 7.46 22.46 -1.70
N TRP A 380 7.03 23.05 -0.60
CA TRP A 380 7.81 23.36 0.58
C TRP A 380 7.45 22.33 1.65
N ASP A 381 8.08 21.15 1.53
CA ASP A 381 7.98 20.08 2.51
C ASP A 381 9.00 20.34 3.63
N PRO A 382 8.58 20.43 4.90
CA PRO A 382 9.48 20.56 6.03
C PRO A 382 10.58 19.49 6.09
N LYS A 383 10.37 18.31 5.50
CA LYS A 383 11.36 17.22 5.44
C LYS A 383 12.49 17.48 4.44
N ASP A 384 12.26 18.37 3.48
CA ASP A 384 13.23 18.70 2.43
C ASP A 384 14.18 19.85 2.90
N LEU A 385 14.00 20.39 4.11
CA LEU A 385 14.84 21.45 4.69
C LEU A 385 16.21 20.90 5.09
N ARG A 386 17.28 21.56 4.62
CA ARG A 386 18.66 21.27 5.04
C ARG A 386 19.00 22.08 6.29
N ALA A 387 19.98 21.59 7.06
CA ALA A 387 20.48 22.33 8.23
C ALA A 387 21.02 23.71 7.79
N GLY A 388 20.36 24.78 8.24
CA GLY A 388 20.70 26.17 7.87
C GLY A 388 19.76 26.84 6.86
N ASP A 389 18.78 26.11 6.28
CA ASP A 389 17.76 26.70 5.41
C ASP A 389 16.77 27.55 6.21
N THR A 390 17.04 28.85 6.31
CA THR A 390 16.17 29.80 7.03
C THR A 390 15.09 30.42 6.14
N ASP A 391 15.34 30.52 4.84
CA ASP A 391 14.44 31.17 3.87
C ASP A 391 13.19 30.34 3.52
N ARG A 392 13.16 29.05 3.89
CA ARG A 392 12.03 28.13 3.62
C ARG A 392 11.38 27.56 4.88
N ASP A 393 11.88 27.93 6.05
CA ASP A 393 11.40 27.39 7.33
C ASP A 393 10.10 28.05 7.79
N LEU A 394 8.97 27.38 7.51
CA LEU A 394 7.65 27.74 8.02
C LEU A 394 7.33 27.08 9.37
N GLY A 395 8.33 26.56 10.07
CA GLY A 395 8.20 26.02 11.43
C GLY A 395 7.45 24.69 11.51
N GLY A 396 7.52 23.86 10.47
CA GLY A 396 6.79 22.59 10.37
C GLY A 396 5.54 22.64 9.49
N LEU A 397 5.08 23.83 9.10
CA LEU A 397 3.97 24.01 8.18
C LEU A 397 4.37 23.60 6.75
N MET A 398 3.57 22.73 6.13
CA MET A 398 3.70 22.44 4.72
C MET A 398 3.03 23.54 3.89
N CYS A 399 3.72 24.00 2.84
CA CYS A 399 3.19 24.96 1.88
C CYS A 399 3.44 24.48 0.45
N PHE A 400 2.53 24.78 -0.47
CA PHE A 400 2.81 24.61 -1.90
C PHE A 400 2.30 25.79 -2.72
N VAL A 401 2.97 26.01 -3.85
CA VAL A 401 2.66 27.04 -4.85
C VAL A 401 2.07 26.32 -6.07
N THR A 402 0.91 26.75 -6.53
CA THR A 402 0.21 26.17 -7.68
C THR A 402 -0.08 27.20 -8.78
N GLY A 403 0.84 28.12 -9.04
CA GLY A 403 0.70 29.16 -10.08
C GLY A 403 1.06 28.72 -11.50
N GLY A 404 1.17 27.42 -11.75
CA GLY A 404 1.41 26.85 -13.07
C GLY A 404 0.18 26.73 -13.97
N GLY A 405 -0.94 27.40 -13.67
CA GLY A 405 -2.21 27.19 -14.38
C GLY A 405 -2.22 27.59 -15.86
N GLY A 406 -1.24 28.39 -16.29
CA GLY A 406 -0.95 28.65 -17.70
C GLY A 406 -1.72 29.80 -18.34
N GLY A 407 -2.35 30.68 -17.55
CA GLY A 407 -2.93 31.94 -18.02
C GLY A 407 -1.87 33.00 -18.32
N ILE A 408 -0.71 32.86 -17.68
CA ILE A 408 0.50 33.62 -17.88
C ILE A 408 1.67 32.66 -18.15
N SER A 409 2.70 33.16 -18.81
CA SER A 409 3.89 32.37 -19.10
C SER A 409 4.67 32.00 -17.84
N SER A 410 5.18 30.77 -17.77
CA SER A 410 5.87 30.24 -16.59
C SER A 410 7.21 30.93 -16.27
N GLU A 411 7.72 30.76 -15.05
CA GLU A 411 8.96 31.40 -14.56
C GLU A 411 10.23 30.99 -15.33
N ALA A 412 10.34 29.70 -15.66
CA ALA A 412 11.46 29.07 -16.36
C ALA A 412 10.99 28.18 -17.51
N THR A 413 11.89 27.79 -18.41
CA THR A 413 11.58 26.96 -19.59
C THR A 413 10.84 25.66 -19.19
N PRO A 414 9.64 25.36 -19.73
CA PRO A 414 8.90 24.14 -19.44
C PRO A 414 9.53 22.96 -20.19
N ASN A 415 10.61 22.39 -19.65
CA ASN A 415 11.28 21.24 -20.26
C ASN A 415 10.83 19.91 -19.61
N PRO A 416 9.96 19.12 -20.25
CA PRO A 416 9.47 17.86 -19.69
C PRO A 416 10.55 16.75 -19.63
N ALA A 417 11.72 16.94 -20.26
CA ALA A 417 12.81 15.98 -20.27
C ALA A 417 13.82 16.16 -19.12
N ASP A 418 13.80 17.29 -18.44
CA ASP A 418 14.69 17.58 -17.30
C ASP A 418 13.95 17.29 -15.99
N LYS A 419 14.47 16.32 -15.22
CA LYS A 419 13.88 15.82 -13.96
C LYS A 419 14.81 16.06 -12.76
N HIS A 420 15.82 16.92 -12.90
CA HIS A 420 16.84 17.19 -11.89
C HIS A 420 16.58 18.48 -11.09
N ASP A 421 16.23 18.33 -9.81
CA ASP A 421 15.98 19.37 -8.79
C ASP A 421 14.65 20.13 -8.89
N TRP A 422 13.76 19.87 -7.91
CA TRP A 422 12.35 20.27 -7.84
C TRP A 422 12.03 21.77 -7.84
N PHE A 423 12.96 22.67 -7.50
CA PHE A 423 12.65 24.10 -7.46
C PHE A 423 12.38 24.62 -8.88
N GLY A 424 11.10 24.90 -9.20
CA GLY A 424 10.68 25.33 -10.53
C GLY A 424 10.75 24.25 -11.61
N GLU A 425 10.39 22.99 -11.33
CA GLU A 425 10.30 21.94 -12.37
C GLU A 425 8.91 21.78 -12.98
N GLY A 426 7.88 21.82 -12.14
CA GLY A 426 6.48 21.78 -12.59
C GLY A 426 6.03 23.13 -13.12
N GLN A 427 6.63 23.63 -14.21
CA GLN A 427 6.36 24.96 -14.75
C GLN A 427 4.88 25.21 -15.06
N TYR A 428 4.21 24.26 -15.71
CA TYR A 428 2.77 24.30 -15.91
C TYR A 428 2.10 23.05 -15.34
N GLY A 429 0.97 23.22 -14.67
CA GLY A 429 0.24 22.10 -14.06
C GLY A 429 -0.61 22.52 -12.86
N PHE A 430 -0.94 21.55 -12.03
CA PHE A 430 -1.82 21.68 -10.88
C PHE A 430 -1.53 20.58 -9.85
N PHE A 431 -2.07 20.70 -8.64
CA PHE A 431 -1.95 19.68 -7.61
C PHE A 431 -3.24 18.85 -7.48
N ASP A 432 -3.08 17.53 -7.29
CA ASP A 432 -4.12 16.63 -6.80
C ASP A 432 -3.80 16.24 -5.36
N LEU A 433 -4.73 16.52 -4.46
CA LEU A 433 -4.64 16.24 -3.05
C LEU A 433 -5.56 15.08 -2.73
N THR A 434 -5.00 14.02 -2.14
CA THR A 434 -5.75 12.93 -1.53
C THR A 434 -5.85 13.20 -0.04
N ILE A 435 -7.07 13.23 0.51
CA ILE A 435 -7.31 13.56 1.91
C ILE A 435 -8.07 12.46 2.65
N SER A 436 -7.67 12.21 3.90
CA SER A 436 -8.38 11.37 4.86
C SER A 436 -8.29 11.99 6.26
N LYS A 437 -8.95 11.40 7.24
CA LYS A 437 -8.89 11.85 8.65
C LYS A 437 -7.47 12.05 9.20
N SER A 438 -6.49 11.28 8.74
CA SER A 438 -5.14 11.27 9.32
C SER A 438 -4.03 11.68 8.37
N LYS A 439 -4.33 11.92 7.09
CA LYS A 439 -3.32 12.30 6.11
C LYS A 439 -3.87 13.18 4.98
N ILE A 440 -3.07 14.17 4.58
CA ILE A 440 -3.13 14.78 3.26
C ILE A 440 -1.92 14.31 2.45
N PHE A 441 -2.14 13.82 1.23
CA PHE A 441 -1.10 13.43 0.28
C PHE A 441 -1.19 14.32 -0.95
N LEU A 442 -0.05 14.85 -1.40
CA LEU A 442 0.03 15.83 -2.48
C LEU A 442 0.74 15.21 -3.69
N GLN A 443 0.13 15.31 -4.87
CA GLN A 443 0.77 14.98 -6.14
C GLN A 443 0.78 16.21 -7.03
N SER A 444 1.95 16.59 -7.53
CA SER A 444 2.09 17.60 -8.58
C SER A 444 1.91 16.94 -9.94
N ILE A 445 0.98 17.46 -10.72
CA ILE A 445 0.61 16.96 -12.05
C ILE A 445 1.04 17.99 -13.08
N ASN A 446 1.86 17.57 -14.04
CA ASN A 446 2.33 18.42 -15.13
C ASN A 446 1.23 18.69 -16.18
N TYR A 447 1.43 19.68 -17.04
CA TYR A 447 0.53 20.00 -18.16
C TYR A 447 0.31 18.82 -19.15
N ASP A 448 1.20 17.84 -19.18
CA ASP A 448 1.11 16.62 -20.00
C ASP A 448 0.53 15.40 -19.25
N GLY A 449 0.11 15.59 -18.01
CA GLY A 449 -0.48 14.55 -17.16
C GLY A 449 0.53 13.69 -16.42
N THR A 450 1.84 13.94 -16.57
CA THR A 450 2.86 13.24 -15.79
C THR A 450 2.82 13.66 -14.33
N VAL A 451 2.92 12.67 -13.43
CA VAL A 451 3.08 12.91 -11.99
C VAL A 451 4.55 13.20 -11.72
N LEU A 452 4.87 14.43 -11.30
CA LEU A 452 6.25 14.90 -11.14
C LEU A 452 6.86 14.49 -9.78
N LYS A 453 6.04 14.32 -8.74
CA LYS A 453 6.45 13.79 -7.42
C LYS A 453 5.42 12.75 -6.97
N ASP A 454 5.92 11.56 -6.60
CA ASP A 454 5.13 10.41 -6.14
C ASP A 454 5.80 9.78 -4.92
N ASP A 455 5.11 8.91 -4.17
CA ASP A 455 5.60 8.37 -2.89
C ASP A 455 7.00 7.72 -3.04
N PRO A 456 8.02 8.14 -2.26
CA PRO A 456 9.38 7.60 -2.35
C PRO A 456 9.44 6.07 -2.17
N LYS A 457 8.43 5.46 -1.53
CA LYS A 457 8.34 4.01 -1.34
C LYS A 457 8.19 3.22 -2.64
N ASN A 458 7.68 3.81 -3.72
CA ASN A 458 7.52 3.15 -5.02
C ASN A 458 8.60 3.51 -6.04
N ALA A 459 9.55 4.39 -5.69
CA ALA A 459 10.71 4.66 -6.53
C ALA A 459 11.48 3.39 -6.97
N PRO A 460 11.68 2.37 -6.11
CA PRO A 460 12.41 1.16 -6.50
C PRO A 460 11.72 0.32 -7.59
N CYS A 461 10.39 0.39 -7.72
CA CYS A 461 9.62 -0.43 -8.65
C CYS A 461 9.23 0.27 -9.94
N ARG A 462 9.23 1.61 -9.95
CA ARG A 462 8.64 2.45 -10.99
C ARG A 462 9.02 2.07 -12.42
N GLN A 463 10.32 1.95 -12.70
CA GLN A 463 10.80 1.62 -14.05
C GLN A 463 10.37 0.21 -14.48
N ALA A 464 10.36 -0.74 -13.53
CA ALA A 464 9.97 -2.10 -13.81
C ALA A 464 8.46 -2.22 -14.07
N VAL A 465 7.63 -1.55 -13.27
CA VAL A 465 6.18 -1.50 -13.44
C VAL A 465 5.80 -0.85 -14.77
N ALA A 466 6.36 0.33 -15.07
CA ALA A 466 6.10 1.02 -16.33
C ALA A 466 6.52 0.17 -17.53
N TRP A 467 7.68 -0.50 -17.46
CA TRP A 467 8.11 -1.44 -18.50
C TRP A 467 7.18 -2.64 -18.62
N ALA A 468 6.77 -3.27 -17.51
CA ALA A 468 5.89 -4.44 -17.49
C ALA A 468 4.55 -4.14 -18.16
N ALA A 469 3.97 -2.97 -17.85
CA ALA A 469 2.67 -2.52 -18.34
C ALA A 469 2.62 -2.19 -19.84
N VAL A 470 3.77 -2.04 -20.51
CA VAL A 470 3.84 -1.72 -21.94
C VAL A 470 4.67 -2.73 -22.73
N GLY A 471 5.96 -2.83 -22.43
CA GLY A 471 6.92 -3.64 -23.18
C GLY A 471 6.97 -5.08 -22.70
N GLY A 472 6.96 -5.31 -21.39
CA GLY A 472 7.03 -6.64 -20.80
C GLY A 472 5.84 -7.51 -21.19
N LYS A 473 4.61 -6.98 -21.08
CA LYS A 473 3.41 -7.70 -21.51
C LYS A 473 3.30 -7.93 -23.02
N ALA A 474 4.08 -7.22 -23.84
CA ALA A 474 4.11 -7.46 -25.29
C ALA A 474 5.05 -8.61 -25.70
N ASP A 475 5.93 -9.09 -24.81
CA ASP A 475 6.81 -10.24 -25.05
C ASP A 475 6.09 -11.55 -24.76
N ALA A 476 5.20 -11.97 -25.67
CA ALA A 476 4.34 -13.15 -25.49
C ALA A 476 5.10 -14.47 -25.20
N GLY A 477 6.39 -14.56 -25.56
CA GLY A 477 7.22 -15.74 -25.29
C GLY A 477 7.65 -15.87 -23.82
N LYS A 478 7.73 -14.76 -23.09
CA LYS A 478 8.18 -14.72 -21.68
C LYS A 478 7.18 -14.10 -20.71
N ALA A 479 6.18 -13.36 -21.19
CA ALA A 479 5.19 -12.71 -20.35
C ALA A 479 4.44 -13.69 -19.43
N GLN A 480 4.14 -14.90 -19.91
CA GLN A 480 3.53 -15.95 -19.08
C GLN A 480 4.45 -16.43 -17.93
N GLU A 481 5.77 -16.44 -18.16
CA GLU A 481 6.76 -16.80 -17.15
C GLU A 481 6.90 -15.70 -16.10
N TYR A 482 6.91 -14.43 -16.53
CA TYR A 482 7.06 -13.29 -15.63
C TYR A 482 5.78 -12.94 -14.87
N PHE A 483 4.62 -12.99 -15.53
CA PHE A 483 3.36 -12.45 -15.01
C PHE A 483 2.28 -13.52 -14.83
N GLY A 484 2.69 -14.78 -14.66
CA GLY A 484 1.76 -15.90 -14.45
C GLY A 484 0.85 -15.72 -13.23
N GLU A 485 1.30 -14.97 -12.22
CA GLU A 485 0.56 -14.67 -11.00
C GLU A 485 -0.38 -13.45 -11.12
N MET A 486 -0.35 -12.74 -12.25
CA MET A 486 -1.11 -11.49 -12.44
C MET A 486 -2.59 -11.70 -12.17
N LYS A 487 -3.19 -12.77 -12.70
CA LYS A 487 -4.61 -13.04 -12.53
C LYS A 487 -4.99 -13.31 -11.08
N SER A 488 -4.17 -14.09 -10.36
CA SER A 488 -4.42 -14.40 -8.94
C SER A 488 -4.24 -13.18 -8.03
N VAL A 489 -3.30 -12.29 -8.36
CA VAL A 489 -3.01 -11.11 -7.55
C VAL A 489 -3.97 -9.95 -7.85
N THR A 490 -4.31 -9.77 -9.13
CA THR A 490 -4.94 -8.54 -9.63
C THR A 490 -6.32 -8.74 -10.25
N GLY A 491 -6.73 -9.97 -10.52
CA GLY A 491 -8.03 -10.31 -11.11
C GLY A 491 -8.05 -10.21 -12.62
N VAL A 492 -6.98 -9.65 -13.19
CA VAL A 492 -6.85 -9.37 -14.61
C VAL A 492 -5.74 -10.23 -15.20
N ASP A 493 -5.99 -10.77 -16.39
CA ASP A 493 -4.95 -11.46 -17.14
C ASP A 493 -3.86 -10.45 -17.57
N TRP A 494 -2.59 -10.85 -17.55
CA TRP A 494 -1.46 -9.97 -17.87
C TRP A 494 -1.53 -9.23 -19.22
N PRO A 495 -2.16 -9.76 -20.29
CA PRO A 495 -2.30 -8.99 -21.53
C PRO A 495 -3.14 -7.71 -21.32
N ASP A 496 -4.17 -7.82 -20.49
CA ASP A 496 -5.17 -6.78 -20.25
C ASP A 496 -4.83 -5.87 -19.06
N GLY A 497 -3.82 -6.24 -18.26
CA GLY A 497 -3.39 -5.49 -17.09
C GLY A 497 -2.99 -4.04 -17.38
N THR A 498 -3.46 -3.13 -16.52
CA THR A 498 -3.05 -1.72 -16.49
C THR A 498 -1.76 -1.54 -15.69
N GLU A 499 -1.10 -0.38 -15.81
CA GLU A 499 0.09 -0.05 -15.01
C GLU A 499 -0.17 -0.17 -13.50
N ALA A 500 -1.38 0.18 -13.06
CA ALA A 500 -1.83 -0.03 -11.69
C ALA A 500 -1.86 -1.51 -11.30
N ASP A 501 -2.41 -2.38 -12.16
CA ASP A 501 -2.44 -3.81 -11.87
C ASP A 501 -1.02 -4.39 -11.79
N PHE A 502 -0.11 -3.94 -12.66
CA PHE A 502 1.30 -4.30 -12.57
C PHE A 502 1.94 -3.74 -11.29
N GLN A 503 1.60 -2.54 -10.84
CA GLN A 503 2.07 -2.05 -9.53
C GLN A 503 1.56 -2.93 -8.39
N ARG A 504 0.30 -3.37 -8.44
CA ARG A 504 -0.28 -4.31 -7.45
C ARG A 504 0.49 -5.63 -7.44
N LEU A 505 0.77 -6.19 -8.62
CA LEU A 505 1.63 -7.38 -8.76
C LEU A 505 3.00 -7.14 -8.10
N TYR A 506 3.67 -6.04 -8.43
CA TYR A 506 4.98 -5.70 -7.88
C TYR A 506 4.97 -5.29 -6.40
N PHE A 507 3.82 -4.92 -5.85
CA PHE A 507 3.60 -4.71 -4.41
C PHE A 507 3.40 -6.04 -3.67
N CYS A 508 2.79 -7.03 -4.30
CA CYS A 508 2.44 -8.29 -3.66
C CYS A 508 3.50 -9.38 -3.81
N GLY A 509 4.14 -9.41 -4.97
CA GLY A 509 5.15 -10.37 -5.36
C GLY A 509 5.72 -9.98 -6.72
N PRO A 510 6.78 -9.17 -6.77
CA PRO A 510 7.34 -8.72 -8.03
C PRO A 510 7.95 -9.92 -8.79
N PRO A 511 7.74 -10.01 -10.11
CA PRO A 511 8.36 -11.02 -10.96
C PRO A 511 9.88 -11.11 -10.75
N GLY A 512 10.36 -12.31 -10.43
CA GLY A 512 11.79 -12.58 -10.16
C GLY A 512 12.32 -11.92 -8.88
N GLY A 513 11.44 -11.45 -7.99
CA GLY A 513 11.76 -10.92 -6.68
C GLY A 513 12.49 -9.57 -6.67
N LYS A 514 12.49 -8.83 -7.78
CA LYS A 514 13.22 -7.56 -7.93
C LYS A 514 12.27 -6.39 -8.12
N ALA A 515 12.72 -5.20 -7.72
CA ALA A 515 11.98 -3.96 -7.93
C ALA A 515 10.61 -3.97 -7.20
N GLN A 516 10.59 -4.41 -5.94
CA GLN A 516 9.41 -4.43 -5.07
C GLN A 516 8.82 -3.02 -4.92
N CYS A 517 7.51 -2.88 -5.11
CA CYS A 517 6.81 -1.64 -4.76
C CYS A 517 6.60 -1.59 -3.25
N GLY A 518 6.87 -0.43 -2.64
CA GLY A 518 6.66 -0.22 -1.21
C GLY A 518 5.20 0.10 -0.84
N LEU A 519 4.36 0.44 -1.81
CA LEU A 519 2.93 0.69 -1.65
C LEU A 519 2.11 0.09 -2.81
N PRO A 520 0.89 -0.42 -2.53
CA PRO A 520 -0.05 -0.84 -3.56
C PRO A 520 -0.48 0.36 -4.40
N PRO A 521 -1.09 0.15 -5.58
CA PRO A 521 -1.69 1.23 -6.33
C PRO A 521 -2.96 1.74 -5.63
N CYS A 522 -3.24 3.04 -5.76
CA CYS A 522 -4.47 3.63 -5.21
C CYS A 522 -5.73 3.15 -5.97
N THR A 523 -5.61 2.93 -7.28
CA THR A 523 -6.67 2.39 -8.16
C THR A 523 -6.15 1.18 -8.92
N CYS A 524 -7.02 0.27 -9.31
CA CYS A 524 -6.70 -0.95 -10.06
C CYS A 524 -7.96 -1.46 -10.74
N SER A 525 -7.81 -2.42 -11.65
CA SER A 525 -8.92 -2.93 -12.45
C SER A 525 -9.91 -3.79 -11.64
N ASP A 526 -9.45 -4.42 -10.56
CA ASP A 526 -10.27 -5.25 -9.65
C ASP A 526 -10.05 -4.85 -8.18
N PRO A 527 -10.75 -3.83 -7.66
CA PRO A 527 -10.61 -3.39 -6.27
C PRO A 527 -11.13 -4.45 -5.27
N PRO A 528 -10.58 -4.52 -4.04
CA PRO A 528 -9.71 -3.54 -3.39
C PRO A 528 -8.23 -3.63 -3.78
N CYS A 529 -7.64 -2.49 -4.13
CA CYS A 529 -6.30 -2.42 -4.74
C CYS A 529 -5.13 -2.55 -3.75
N GLY A 530 -5.42 -2.36 -2.46
CA GLY A 530 -4.46 -2.54 -1.37
C GLY A 530 -4.20 -3.99 -0.97
N THR A 531 -4.92 -4.94 -1.57
CA THR A 531 -4.78 -6.37 -1.26
C THR A 531 -3.97 -7.10 -2.32
N CYS A 532 -3.52 -8.30 -2.00
CA CYS A 532 -2.76 -9.15 -2.92
C CYS A 532 -3.57 -10.30 -3.52
N TYR A 533 -4.89 -10.18 -3.47
CA TYR A 533 -5.81 -11.24 -3.88
C TYR A 533 -6.97 -10.61 -4.63
N ALA A 534 -7.23 -11.13 -5.82
CA ALA A 534 -8.37 -10.76 -6.64
C ALA A 534 -9.65 -11.46 -6.18
N ASP A 535 -10.80 -10.86 -6.42
CA ASP A 535 -12.08 -11.45 -6.05
C ASP A 535 -12.30 -12.77 -6.82
N GLY A 536 -12.61 -13.85 -6.09
CA GLY A 536 -12.80 -15.21 -6.65
C GLY A 536 -11.54 -16.09 -6.73
N PHE A 537 -10.35 -15.54 -6.49
CA PHE A 537 -9.15 -16.32 -6.17
C PHE A 537 -8.96 -16.29 -4.66
N ALA A 538 -9.55 -17.26 -3.95
CA ALA A 538 -9.67 -17.33 -2.49
C ALA A 538 -8.73 -16.34 -1.77
N ALA A 539 -9.19 -15.12 -1.52
CA ALA A 539 -8.50 -14.27 -0.57
C ALA A 539 -8.46 -15.03 0.76
N PRO A 540 -7.43 -14.83 1.61
CA PRO A 540 -7.58 -15.24 2.99
C PRO A 540 -8.90 -14.61 3.45
N PRO A 541 -9.84 -15.39 4.01
CA PRO A 541 -11.05 -14.80 4.55
C PRO A 541 -10.62 -13.65 5.48
N PRO A 542 -11.29 -12.49 5.44
CA PRO A 542 -10.96 -11.39 6.36
C PRO A 542 -10.91 -11.99 7.76
N LEU A 543 -9.75 -11.87 8.46
CA LEU A 543 -9.40 -12.53 9.74
C LEU A 543 -10.64 -13.21 10.32
N PRO A 544 -10.95 -14.47 9.93
CA PRO A 544 -12.22 -15.04 10.31
C PRO A 544 -12.23 -14.98 11.82
N PRO A 545 -13.30 -14.48 12.45
CA PRO A 545 -13.36 -14.55 13.89
C PRO A 545 -13.22 -16.02 14.25
N ARG A 546 -12.05 -16.40 14.81
CA ARG A 546 -11.88 -17.74 15.38
C ARG A 546 -13.08 -17.95 16.31
N PRO A 547 -13.63 -19.17 16.41
CA PRO A 547 -14.84 -19.39 17.19
C PRO A 547 -14.80 -18.69 18.56
N GLY A 548 -15.73 -17.76 18.79
CA GLY A 548 -15.79 -16.96 20.02
C GLY A 548 -15.10 -15.58 19.99
N CYS A 549 -14.55 -15.14 18.86
CA CYS A 549 -13.97 -13.81 18.70
C CYS A 549 -14.98 -12.81 18.08
N THR A 550 -15.17 -11.66 18.70
CA THR A 550 -15.95 -10.52 18.15
C THR A 550 -15.16 -9.23 18.31
N ASN A 551 -15.55 -8.16 17.60
CA ASN A 551 -14.94 -6.83 17.82
C ASN A 551 -14.99 -6.47 19.32
N GLY A 552 -13.82 -6.38 19.97
CA GLY A 552 -13.67 -6.07 21.39
C GLY A 552 -13.25 -7.24 22.31
N THR A 553 -13.21 -8.49 21.84
CA THR A 553 -12.70 -9.62 22.65
C THR A 553 -11.16 -9.68 22.68
N GLY A 554 -10.56 -9.64 23.86
CA GLY A 554 -9.10 -9.49 24.05
C GLY A 554 -8.27 -10.76 24.33
N GLY A 555 -8.73 -11.95 23.93
CA GLY A 555 -8.01 -13.21 24.15
C GLY A 555 -6.90 -13.48 23.11
N ILE A 556 -5.93 -14.33 23.45
CA ILE A 556 -4.81 -14.70 22.55
C ILE A 556 -5.28 -15.38 21.25
N GLN A 557 -6.46 -16.00 21.27
CA GLN A 557 -7.09 -16.58 20.08
C GLN A 557 -7.71 -15.54 19.13
N CYS A 558 -7.96 -14.33 19.62
CA CYS A 558 -8.63 -13.27 18.86
C CYS A 558 -7.68 -12.19 18.34
N LYS A 559 -6.48 -12.07 18.92
CA LYS A 559 -5.51 -11.06 18.53
C LYS A 559 -4.12 -11.67 18.37
N PRO A 560 -3.41 -11.41 17.25
CA PRO A 560 -2.01 -11.78 17.12
C PRO A 560 -1.11 -11.01 18.10
N PRO A 561 0.01 -11.62 18.55
CA PRO A 561 1.01 -10.93 19.37
C PRO A 561 1.73 -9.87 18.54
N SER A 562 2.43 -8.93 19.19
CA SER A 562 3.22 -7.92 18.47
C SER A 562 4.43 -8.50 17.73
N THR A 563 4.96 -9.63 18.18
CA THR A 563 6.06 -10.38 17.55
C THR A 563 5.75 -11.87 17.60
N ALA A 564 6.36 -12.68 16.74
CA ALA A 564 6.13 -14.12 16.65
C ALA A 564 6.44 -14.89 17.95
N LEU A 565 7.25 -14.29 18.84
CA LEU A 565 7.58 -14.85 20.15
C LEU A 565 6.68 -14.35 21.30
N GLY A 566 5.74 -13.45 21.03
CA GLY A 566 5.00 -12.74 22.09
C GLY A 566 4.09 -13.63 22.93
N TYR A 567 3.68 -14.80 22.42
CA TYR A 567 2.87 -15.78 23.15
C TYR A 567 3.62 -17.04 23.55
N LYS A 568 4.96 -17.01 23.53
CA LYS A 568 5.79 -18.15 23.92
C LYS A 568 5.45 -18.62 25.34
N GLY A 569 5.24 -19.92 25.50
CA GLY A 569 4.91 -20.56 26.78
C GLY A 569 3.51 -20.28 27.31
N MET A 570 2.63 -19.64 26.54
CA MET A 570 1.24 -19.42 26.93
C MET A 570 0.38 -20.66 26.66
N ALA A 571 -0.67 -20.82 27.46
CA ALA A 571 -1.71 -21.83 27.22
C ALA A 571 -2.74 -21.29 26.21
N TRP A 572 -2.98 -22.04 25.14
CA TRP A 572 -4.08 -21.81 24.21
C TRP A 572 -5.42 -22.10 24.87
N PRO A 573 -6.53 -21.44 24.46
CA PRO A 573 -7.84 -21.73 25.03
C PRO A 573 -8.18 -23.22 25.02
N SER A 574 -8.70 -23.70 26.14
CA SER A 574 -9.06 -25.11 26.30
C SER A 574 -10.05 -25.56 25.24
N MET A 575 -9.83 -26.75 24.69
CA MET A 575 -10.78 -27.43 23.82
C MET A 575 -11.63 -28.39 24.63
N SER A 576 -12.88 -28.59 24.23
CA SER A 576 -13.78 -29.55 24.87
C SER A 576 -14.50 -30.39 23.82
N PHE A 577 -14.39 -31.72 23.94
CA PHE A 577 -15.02 -32.67 23.04
C PHE A 577 -16.00 -33.53 23.83
N SER A 578 -17.29 -33.30 23.60
CA SER A 578 -18.38 -34.04 24.25
C SER A 578 -18.75 -35.31 23.47
N GLY A 579 -19.39 -36.25 24.15
CA GLY A 579 -19.84 -37.53 23.60
C GLY A 579 -19.15 -38.75 24.21
N LYS A 580 -19.79 -39.91 24.05
CA LYS A 580 -19.29 -41.22 24.51
C LYS A 580 -18.67 -42.07 23.39
N LYS A 581 -18.43 -41.48 22.21
CA LYS A 581 -17.73 -42.14 21.11
C LYS A 581 -16.26 -42.37 21.48
N GLU A 582 -15.59 -43.26 20.75
CA GLU A 582 -14.12 -43.32 20.79
C GLU A 582 -13.55 -41.95 20.41
N MET A 583 -12.55 -41.49 21.17
CA MET A 583 -11.87 -40.22 20.97
C MET A 583 -10.59 -40.48 20.20
N HIS A 584 -10.39 -39.73 19.11
CA HIS A 584 -9.32 -40.01 18.15
C HIS A 584 -8.44 -38.78 17.95
N ILE A 585 -7.13 -38.99 17.93
CA ILE A 585 -6.14 -37.95 17.64
C ILE A 585 -5.27 -38.46 16.50
N PHE A 586 -5.14 -37.69 15.43
CA PHE A 586 -4.16 -38.03 14.38
C PHE A 586 -2.84 -37.32 14.64
N ALA A 587 -1.71 -37.93 14.28
CA ALA A 587 -0.40 -37.32 14.36
C ALA A 587 0.35 -37.43 13.02
N ILE A 588 0.93 -36.34 12.54
CA ILE A 588 1.63 -36.23 11.24
C ILE A 588 2.77 -35.20 11.32
N GLY A 589 3.81 -35.36 10.52
CA GLY A 589 4.93 -34.44 10.36
C GLY A 589 5.54 -34.55 8.97
N ASP A 590 6.46 -33.64 8.63
CA ASP A 590 7.32 -33.77 7.44
C ASP A 590 6.49 -33.89 6.14
N TRP A 591 5.40 -33.14 6.08
CA TRP A 591 4.34 -33.35 5.10
C TRP A 591 4.30 -32.34 3.97
N GLY A 592 4.74 -31.08 4.15
CA GLY A 592 4.49 -30.06 3.13
C GLY A 592 5.55 -29.98 2.05
N GLY A 593 5.24 -30.51 0.87
CA GLY A 593 6.14 -30.48 -0.29
C GLY A 593 6.39 -29.09 -0.87
N LEU A 594 7.16 -29.06 -1.95
CA LEU A 594 7.50 -27.89 -2.75
C LEU A 594 6.29 -27.43 -3.58
N ASP A 595 6.12 -26.12 -3.72
CA ASP A 595 5.23 -25.49 -4.70
C ASP A 595 6.02 -24.46 -5.51
N GLY A 596 6.29 -24.77 -6.77
CA GLY A 596 7.02 -23.87 -7.66
C GLY A 596 6.13 -23.14 -8.66
N SER A 597 4.81 -23.13 -8.45
CA SER A 597 3.92 -22.19 -9.15
C SER A 597 4.09 -20.74 -8.67
N HIS A 598 4.80 -20.55 -7.57
CA HIS A 598 5.08 -19.25 -6.97
C HIS A 598 6.43 -18.66 -7.44
N GLN A 599 6.47 -17.33 -7.63
CA GLN A 599 7.71 -16.59 -7.89
C GLN A 599 8.29 -15.99 -6.59
N PRO A 600 9.50 -16.41 -6.15
CA PRO A 600 10.08 -15.93 -4.90
C PRO A 600 10.31 -14.42 -4.90
N THR A 601 10.10 -13.81 -3.74
CA THR A 601 10.28 -12.36 -3.55
C THR A 601 11.64 -11.99 -2.98
N GLU A 602 11.93 -10.69 -2.87
CA GLU A 602 13.07 -10.15 -2.10
C GLU A 602 14.45 -10.66 -2.58
N GLY A 603 14.59 -10.85 -3.89
CA GLY A 603 15.81 -11.32 -4.54
C GLY A 603 16.15 -12.79 -4.31
N ARG A 604 15.19 -13.58 -3.82
CA ARG A 604 15.39 -15.00 -3.50
C ARG A 604 15.35 -15.88 -4.75
N THR A 605 16.05 -17.01 -4.69
CA THR A 605 15.96 -18.08 -5.69
C THR A 605 14.81 -19.02 -5.35
N SER A 606 14.16 -19.58 -6.37
CA SER A 606 13.10 -20.58 -6.15
C SER A 606 13.64 -21.77 -5.38
N LEU A 607 12.90 -22.24 -4.38
CA LEU A 607 13.28 -23.45 -3.63
C LEU A 607 13.01 -24.71 -4.46
N SER A 608 12.36 -24.60 -5.62
CA SER A 608 12.19 -25.69 -6.57
C SER A 608 13.52 -26.07 -7.24
N ILE A 609 13.98 -27.28 -6.95
CA ILE A 609 15.26 -27.82 -7.42
C ILE A 609 15.14 -28.78 -8.63
N TYR A 610 13.92 -29.01 -9.14
CA TYR A 610 13.66 -29.85 -10.31
C TYR A 610 12.34 -29.45 -11.00
N ASN A 611 12.15 -29.82 -12.27
CA ASN A 611 11.01 -29.36 -13.08
C ASN A 611 9.63 -29.76 -12.53
N GLY A 612 9.51 -30.94 -11.90
CA GLY A 612 8.26 -31.34 -11.24
C GLY A 612 7.89 -30.39 -10.11
N GLY A 613 8.87 -30.00 -9.29
CA GLY A 613 8.72 -29.01 -8.23
C GLY A 613 8.37 -27.60 -8.71
N LYS A 614 8.48 -27.29 -10.00
CA LYS A 614 8.06 -26.01 -10.60
C LYS A 614 6.56 -25.95 -10.93
N LYS A 615 5.83 -27.05 -10.74
CA LYS A 615 4.40 -27.11 -11.00
C LYS A 615 3.63 -26.69 -9.74
N LYS A 616 2.35 -26.35 -9.96
CA LYS A 616 1.39 -26.07 -8.90
C LYS A 616 1.12 -27.33 -8.06
N GLY A 617 1.05 -27.14 -6.75
CA GLY A 617 0.66 -28.18 -5.80
C GLY A 617 1.86 -28.94 -5.23
N PRO A 618 1.62 -29.84 -4.26
CA PRO A 618 2.68 -30.44 -3.48
C PRO A 618 3.55 -31.38 -4.30
N SER A 619 4.82 -31.02 -4.42
CA SER A 619 5.86 -31.82 -5.05
C SER A 619 6.89 -32.28 -4.01
N VAL A 620 7.26 -33.55 -4.02
CA VAL A 620 8.14 -34.13 -2.99
C VAL A 620 9.56 -33.57 -3.08
N PHE A 621 10.16 -33.15 -1.96
CA PHE A 621 11.57 -32.78 -1.89
C PHE A 621 12.46 -34.04 -1.89
N PRO A 622 13.28 -34.31 -2.93
CA PRO A 622 14.09 -35.53 -2.96
C PRO A 622 15.38 -35.38 -2.15
N ARG A 623 15.70 -36.33 -1.27
CA ARG A 623 16.91 -36.38 -0.45
C ARG A 623 17.63 -37.72 -0.63
N ASP A 624 18.85 -37.83 -0.08
CA ASP A 624 19.61 -39.08 -0.04
C ASP A 624 18.72 -40.26 0.43
N ARG A 625 18.76 -41.38 -0.30
CA ARG A 625 18.01 -42.61 -0.01
C ARG A 625 18.97 -43.70 0.43
N LYS A 626 18.70 -44.33 1.57
CA LYS A 626 19.47 -45.46 2.10
C LYS A 626 18.67 -46.76 2.03
N ASN A 627 19.34 -47.88 2.33
CA ASN A 627 18.64 -49.12 2.66
C ASN A 627 18.04 -49.02 4.07
N LYS A 628 17.18 -49.98 4.39
CA LYS A 628 16.43 -50.07 5.66
C LYS A 628 17.32 -49.98 6.91
N ASP A 629 18.40 -50.76 6.96
CA ASP A 629 19.33 -50.75 8.09
C ASP A 629 20.17 -49.45 8.18
N THR A 630 19.99 -48.51 7.24
CA THR A 630 20.75 -47.26 7.08
C THR A 630 22.26 -47.44 6.88
N THR A 631 22.69 -48.67 6.58
CA THR A 631 24.10 -49.08 6.40
C THR A 631 24.65 -48.81 5.00
N VAL A 632 23.78 -48.70 4.00
CA VAL A 632 24.12 -48.53 2.58
C VAL A 632 23.38 -47.34 1.99
N LEU A 633 24.11 -46.40 1.41
CA LEU A 633 23.53 -45.32 0.60
C LEU A 633 23.14 -45.89 -0.79
N LEU A 634 21.85 -45.93 -1.08
CA LEU A 634 21.32 -46.40 -2.36
C LEU A 634 21.40 -45.32 -3.44
N CYS A 635 21.04 -44.09 -3.09
CA CYS A 635 21.01 -42.97 -4.03
C CYS A 635 21.36 -41.66 -3.33
N HIS A 636 22.36 -40.94 -3.84
CA HIS A 636 22.68 -39.59 -3.37
C HIS A 636 21.70 -38.57 -3.99
N HIS A 637 21.43 -37.47 -3.29
CA HIS A 637 20.46 -36.41 -3.61
C HIS A 637 20.42 -36.03 -5.10
N PHE A 638 21.56 -35.63 -5.69
CA PHE A 638 21.63 -35.27 -7.11
C PHE A 638 21.29 -36.42 -8.08
N THR A 639 21.59 -37.66 -7.69
CA THR A 639 21.19 -38.84 -8.49
C THR A 639 19.70 -39.10 -8.30
N PHE A 640 19.20 -38.96 -7.07
CA PHE A 640 17.81 -39.27 -6.75
C PHE A 640 16.84 -38.26 -7.38
N LEU A 641 17.24 -36.99 -7.50
CA LEU A 641 16.49 -35.95 -8.22
C LEU A 641 16.10 -36.38 -9.65
N GLN A 642 16.90 -37.22 -10.32
CA GLN A 642 16.61 -37.74 -11.66
C GLN A 642 15.31 -38.55 -11.70
N CYS A 643 14.93 -39.18 -10.59
CA CYS A 643 13.75 -40.02 -10.50
C CYS A 643 12.44 -39.22 -10.43
N TYR A 644 12.51 -37.92 -10.11
CA TYR A 644 11.35 -37.05 -9.89
C TYR A 644 11.08 -36.07 -11.04
N CYS A 645 11.96 -35.98 -12.04
CA CYS A 645 11.83 -35.00 -13.11
C CYS A 645 11.09 -35.55 -14.34
N ASP A 646 10.13 -34.78 -14.85
CA ASP A 646 9.54 -35.03 -16.17
C ASP A 646 10.50 -34.50 -17.26
N PRO A 647 10.82 -35.27 -18.30
CA PRO A 647 11.65 -34.80 -19.41
C PRO A 647 11.03 -33.59 -20.13
N PRO A 648 11.83 -32.59 -20.55
CA PRO A 648 13.28 -32.50 -20.41
C PRO A 648 13.71 -31.94 -19.04
N CYS A 649 14.59 -32.64 -18.32
CA CYS A 649 15.16 -32.16 -17.05
C CYS A 649 16.27 -31.11 -17.32
N PRO A 650 16.46 -30.07 -16.49
CA PRO A 650 17.51 -29.07 -16.70
C PRO A 650 18.91 -29.71 -16.70
N THR A 651 19.77 -29.19 -17.58
CA THR A 651 21.04 -29.73 -18.09
C THR A 651 22.01 -30.42 -17.09
N ALA A 652 22.72 -31.43 -17.63
CA ALA A 652 23.89 -32.19 -17.15
C ALA A 652 23.65 -33.56 -16.48
N ILE A 653 22.41 -34.02 -16.35
CA ILE A 653 22.10 -35.25 -15.61
C ILE A 653 21.34 -36.25 -16.49
N ASN A 654 21.87 -37.47 -16.60
CA ASN A 654 21.42 -38.52 -17.53
C ASN A 654 19.96 -38.97 -17.29
N HIS A 655 19.25 -39.32 -18.36
CA HIS A 655 17.79 -39.14 -18.55
C HIS A 655 16.85 -40.25 -18.02
N GLU A 656 17.29 -41.14 -17.15
CA GLU A 656 16.42 -42.18 -16.55
C GLU A 656 16.80 -42.41 -15.08
N CYS A 657 15.80 -42.63 -14.21
CA CYS A 657 16.03 -42.94 -12.80
C CYS A 657 17.04 -44.10 -12.67
N LYS A 658 18.18 -43.84 -12.04
CA LYS A 658 19.26 -44.82 -11.97
C LYS A 658 18.78 -46.11 -11.28
N PRO A 659 18.96 -47.28 -11.90
CA PRO A 659 18.62 -48.56 -11.28
C PRO A 659 19.29 -48.71 -9.90
N GLY A 660 18.53 -49.23 -8.93
CA GLY A 660 19.01 -49.42 -7.57
C GLY A 660 18.83 -48.22 -6.64
N CYS A 661 18.28 -47.10 -7.10
CA CYS A 661 17.99 -45.94 -6.23
C CYS A 661 16.81 -46.16 -5.26
N GLY A 662 16.11 -47.30 -5.32
CA GLY A 662 15.00 -47.59 -4.41
C GLY A 662 13.81 -46.64 -4.57
N PHE A 663 13.66 -46.06 -5.77
CA PHE A 663 12.53 -45.20 -6.12
C PHE A 663 11.33 -46.04 -6.54
N VAL A 664 10.15 -45.71 -6.00
CA VAL A 664 8.88 -46.36 -6.30
C VAL A 664 7.96 -45.35 -6.95
N LYS A 665 7.90 -45.41 -8.28
CA LYS A 665 7.04 -44.53 -9.09
C LYS A 665 5.57 -44.70 -8.71
N GLY A 666 4.85 -43.60 -8.61
CA GLY A 666 3.47 -43.57 -8.14
C GLY A 666 3.33 -43.58 -6.61
N VAL A 667 4.43 -43.70 -5.86
CA VAL A 667 4.48 -43.56 -4.40
C VAL A 667 5.37 -42.39 -4.03
N ASP A 668 6.68 -42.48 -4.33
CA ASP A 668 7.66 -41.44 -3.99
C ASP A 668 7.34 -40.10 -4.67
N ASP A 669 6.87 -40.07 -5.93
CA ASP A 669 6.57 -38.85 -6.69
C ASP A 669 5.26 -38.14 -6.29
N ARG A 670 4.49 -38.73 -5.38
CA ARG A 670 3.18 -38.21 -4.95
C ARG A 670 2.86 -38.53 -3.49
N ALA A 671 3.89 -38.72 -2.66
CA ALA A 671 3.77 -39.24 -1.31
C ALA A 671 2.80 -38.44 -0.43
N GLN A 672 2.94 -37.10 -0.37
CA GLN A 672 2.02 -36.24 0.38
C GLN A 672 0.55 -36.45 -0.01
N ILE A 673 0.25 -36.54 -1.31
CA ILE A 673 -1.11 -36.75 -1.80
C ILE A 673 -1.66 -38.13 -1.39
N LEU A 674 -0.82 -39.16 -1.36
CA LEU A 674 -1.25 -40.49 -0.92
C LEU A 674 -1.53 -40.53 0.57
N VAL A 675 -0.63 -39.96 1.38
CA VAL A 675 -0.82 -39.85 2.84
C VAL A 675 -2.07 -39.05 3.16
N ALA A 676 -2.29 -37.89 2.51
CA ALA A 676 -3.50 -37.09 2.69
C ALA A 676 -4.79 -37.86 2.38
N LYS A 677 -4.81 -38.65 1.28
CA LYS A 677 -5.95 -39.50 0.93
C LYS A 677 -6.19 -40.63 1.93
N SER A 678 -5.13 -41.25 2.42
CA SER A 678 -5.21 -42.27 3.48
C SER A 678 -5.78 -41.66 4.77
N MET A 679 -5.31 -40.47 5.11
CA MET A 679 -5.77 -39.69 6.27
C MET A 679 -7.25 -39.30 6.12
N GLU A 680 -7.70 -38.85 4.95
CA GLU A 680 -9.11 -38.56 4.66
C GLU A 680 -9.98 -39.82 4.81
N ALA A 681 -9.57 -40.93 4.19
CA ALA A 681 -10.30 -42.20 4.25
C ALA A 681 -10.39 -42.76 5.68
N ARG A 682 -9.36 -42.56 6.49
CA ARG A 682 -9.35 -42.93 7.92
C ARG A 682 -10.23 -41.99 8.73
N ALA A 683 -10.10 -40.68 8.55
CA ALA A 683 -10.88 -39.66 9.26
C ALA A 683 -12.38 -39.77 9.01
N ALA A 684 -12.79 -40.18 7.81
CA ALA A 684 -14.18 -40.47 7.49
C ALA A 684 -14.78 -41.62 8.33
N LYS A 685 -13.94 -42.47 8.93
CA LYS A 685 -14.35 -43.60 9.78
C LYS A 685 -14.18 -43.30 11.27
N SER A 686 -13.01 -42.82 11.68
CA SER A 686 -12.67 -42.62 13.10
C SER A 686 -13.02 -41.23 13.64
N HIS A 687 -13.26 -40.25 12.76
CA HIS A 687 -13.64 -38.89 13.14
C HIS A 687 -12.73 -38.26 14.19
N PRO A 688 -11.44 -38.01 13.87
CA PRO A 688 -10.49 -37.43 14.82
C PRO A 688 -11.02 -36.12 15.41
N ASP A 689 -10.72 -35.89 16.67
CA ASP A 689 -11.10 -34.68 17.39
C ASP A 689 -10.14 -33.52 17.03
N TYR A 690 -8.84 -33.81 16.89
CA TYR A 690 -7.80 -32.88 16.41
C TYR A 690 -6.59 -33.63 15.83
N ILE A 691 -5.67 -32.86 15.22
CA ILE A 691 -4.42 -33.33 14.63
C ILE A 691 -3.24 -32.75 15.42
N LEU A 692 -2.26 -33.59 15.77
CA LEU A 692 -0.93 -33.20 16.24
C LEU A 692 0.01 -33.11 15.04
N ASN A 693 0.61 -31.95 14.84
CA ASN A 693 1.52 -31.69 13.75
C ASN A 693 2.93 -31.41 14.30
N VAL A 694 3.88 -32.29 14.00
CA VAL A 694 5.25 -32.29 14.56
C VAL A 694 6.25 -31.45 13.77
N GLY A 695 5.81 -30.61 12.83
CA GLY A 695 6.67 -29.67 12.10
C GLY A 695 7.25 -30.22 10.80
N ASP A 696 8.14 -29.44 10.21
CA ASP A 696 8.52 -29.50 8.79
C ASP A 696 7.27 -29.40 7.89
N ASN A 697 6.53 -28.32 8.16
CA ASN A 697 5.26 -27.98 7.54
C ASN A 697 5.43 -27.54 6.08
N PHE A 698 6.57 -26.95 5.72
CA PHE A 698 6.87 -26.52 4.35
C PHE A 698 8.34 -26.73 3.99
N TYR A 699 8.59 -27.66 3.06
CA TYR A 699 9.92 -27.94 2.54
C TYR A 699 10.35 -26.97 1.43
N TRP A 700 11.65 -26.79 1.19
CA TRP A 700 12.75 -27.16 2.09
C TRP A 700 13.19 -25.97 2.96
N GLY A 701 12.45 -24.88 2.98
CA GLY A 701 12.84 -23.66 3.68
C GLY A 701 11.66 -22.84 4.20
N GLY A 702 10.53 -23.46 4.54
CA GLY A 702 9.41 -22.72 5.11
C GLY A 702 8.70 -21.86 4.05
N ILE A 703 8.30 -20.66 4.47
CA ILE A 703 7.63 -19.70 3.60
C ILE A 703 8.67 -18.95 2.76
N GLU A 704 8.47 -18.86 1.44
CA GLU A 704 9.41 -18.33 0.43
C GLU A 704 9.54 -16.79 0.43
N LYS A 705 9.68 -16.20 1.61
CA LYS A 705 10.01 -14.79 1.82
C LYS A 705 10.86 -14.62 3.07
N ASN A 706 11.32 -13.41 3.35
CA ASN A 706 12.02 -13.09 4.57
C ASN A 706 11.06 -12.96 5.76
N CYS A 707 11.55 -13.29 6.93
CA CYS A 707 10.89 -13.01 8.21
C CYS A 707 10.71 -11.50 8.46
N GLY A 708 9.82 -11.14 9.38
CA GLY A 708 9.59 -9.76 9.83
C GLY A 708 8.32 -9.12 9.29
N THR A 709 7.41 -9.91 8.75
CA THR A 709 6.07 -9.39 8.40
C THR A 709 5.29 -9.17 9.70
N PRO A 710 4.62 -8.02 9.89
CA PRO A 710 3.80 -7.81 11.06
C PRO A 710 2.81 -8.96 11.29
N MET A 711 2.68 -9.44 12.53
CA MET A 711 1.89 -10.62 12.89
C MET A 711 0.39 -10.48 12.59
N ASP A 712 -0.10 -9.25 12.46
CA ASP A 712 -1.48 -8.93 12.07
C ASP A 712 -1.68 -8.91 10.54
N LYS A 713 -0.64 -9.20 9.75
CA LYS A 713 -0.67 -9.25 8.29
C LYS A 713 -0.22 -10.61 7.77
N LEU A 714 -0.90 -11.09 6.73
CA LEU A 714 -0.51 -12.27 5.98
C LEU A 714 0.03 -11.88 4.61
N SER A 715 1.26 -12.31 4.33
CA SER A 715 1.90 -12.15 3.03
C SER A 715 1.25 -13.05 1.96
N PHE A 716 1.36 -12.62 0.69
CA PHE A 716 0.88 -13.40 -0.46
C PHE A 716 1.55 -14.78 -0.53
N GLN A 717 2.86 -14.82 -0.28
CA GLN A 717 3.68 -16.02 -0.28
C GLN A 717 3.14 -17.05 0.70
N ALA A 718 2.88 -16.61 1.94
CA ALA A 718 2.33 -17.47 2.98
C ALA A 718 0.95 -18.00 2.56
N HIS A 719 0.03 -17.11 2.20
CA HIS A 719 -1.32 -17.51 1.79
C HIS A 719 -1.31 -18.51 0.62
N HIS A 720 -0.49 -18.26 -0.40
CA HIS A 720 -0.35 -19.12 -1.57
C HIS A 720 0.17 -20.51 -1.19
N GLN A 721 1.27 -20.60 -0.44
CA GLN A 721 1.83 -21.88 0.01
C GLN A 721 0.86 -22.64 0.91
N PHE A 722 0.21 -21.98 1.89
CA PHE A 722 -0.83 -22.62 2.71
C PHE A 722 -2.00 -23.13 1.85
N THR A 723 -2.43 -22.38 0.84
CA THR A 723 -3.51 -22.82 -0.06
C THR A 723 -3.11 -24.04 -0.88
N GLN A 724 -1.91 -24.05 -1.46
CA GLN A 724 -1.48 -25.13 -2.37
C GLN A 724 -1.04 -26.41 -1.63
N ILE A 725 -0.36 -26.26 -0.51
CA ILE A 725 0.32 -27.37 0.18
C ILE A 725 -0.50 -27.89 1.38
N TYR A 726 -1.34 -27.04 1.98
CA TYR A 726 -2.11 -27.41 3.18
C TYR A 726 -3.63 -27.44 2.93
N GLU A 727 -4.27 -26.30 2.67
CA GLU A 727 -5.73 -26.21 2.57
C GLU A 727 -6.29 -27.01 1.38
N GLY A 728 -5.61 -26.96 0.23
CA GLY A 728 -5.98 -27.73 -0.96
C GLY A 728 -5.72 -29.24 -0.86
N VAL A 729 -4.93 -29.68 0.11
CA VAL A 729 -4.48 -31.08 0.25
C VAL A 729 -5.20 -31.80 1.40
N TYR A 730 -5.30 -31.15 2.57
CA TYR A 730 -5.86 -31.73 3.79
C TYR A 730 -7.26 -31.20 4.06
N ASN A 731 -8.19 -31.58 3.18
CA ASN A 731 -9.62 -31.31 3.31
C ASN A 731 -10.41 -32.60 3.03
N GLY A 732 -11.72 -32.57 3.27
CA GLY A 732 -12.62 -33.70 3.01
C GLY A 732 -13.31 -34.26 4.26
N PRO A 733 -14.15 -35.30 4.11
CA PRO A 733 -14.96 -35.85 5.18
C PRO A 733 -14.11 -36.29 6.39
N GLY A 734 -14.43 -35.72 7.56
CA GLY A 734 -13.73 -36.02 8.82
C GLY A 734 -12.44 -35.23 9.06
N LEU A 735 -11.86 -34.55 8.06
CA LEU A 735 -10.67 -33.69 8.19
C LEU A 735 -10.97 -32.20 8.15
N SER A 736 -11.93 -31.76 7.33
CA SER A 736 -12.30 -30.34 7.23
C SER A 736 -12.74 -29.78 8.59
N GLY A 737 -12.19 -28.63 8.97
CA GLY A 737 -12.51 -27.92 10.22
C GLY A 737 -11.90 -28.53 11.50
N LYS A 738 -11.09 -29.59 11.40
CA LYS A 738 -10.44 -30.19 12.58
C LYS A 738 -9.23 -29.36 13.02
N PRO A 739 -9.05 -29.02 14.31
CA PRO A 739 -7.89 -28.28 14.77
C PRO A 739 -6.56 -29.01 14.48
N TRP A 740 -5.57 -28.28 13.99
CA TRP A 740 -4.18 -28.71 13.83
C TRP A 740 -3.34 -27.99 14.88
N LEU A 741 -2.84 -28.73 15.86
CA LEU A 741 -1.93 -28.23 16.88
C LEU A 741 -0.51 -28.44 16.35
N SER A 742 0.22 -27.36 16.12
CA SER A 742 1.47 -27.39 15.36
C SER A 742 2.70 -26.96 16.17
N VAL A 743 3.86 -27.50 15.78
CA VAL A 743 5.20 -26.94 16.04
C VAL A 743 5.91 -26.60 14.73
N LEU A 744 7.04 -25.90 14.83
CA LEU A 744 7.96 -25.65 13.72
C LEU A 744 9.06 -26.72 13.70
N GLY A 745 9.38 -27.24 12.52
CA GLY A 745 10.58 -28.05 12.25
C GLY A 745 11.74 -27.24 11.69
N ASN A 746 12.87 -27.89 11.42
CA ASN A 746 14.08 -27.19 11.01
C ASN A 746 13.93 -26.58 9.60
N HIS A 747 13.15 -27.21 8.73
CA HIS A 747 12.83 -26.64 7.41
C HIS A 747 11.88 -25.44 7.53
N ASP A 748 10.99 -25.42 8.51
CA ASP A 748 10.10 -24.28 8.75
C ASP A 748 10.85 -23.03 9.20
N TRP A 749 11.86 -23.20 10.06
CA TRP A 749 12.81 -22.15 10.42
C TRP A 749 13.71 -21.70 9.28
N GLY A 750 13.59 -22.31 8.10
CA GLY A 750 14.30 -21.92 6.89
C GLY A 750 15.28 -22.96 6.36
N GLY A 751 15.41 -24.11 7.02
CA GLY A 751 16.22 -25.25 6.60
C GLY A 751 17.71 -24.94 6.66
N ARG A 752 18.23 -24.25 5.64
CA ARG A 752 19.64 -23.78 5.59
C ARG A 752 19.77 -22.26 5.59
N VAL A 753 18.65 -21.55 5.57
CA VAL A 753 18.58 -20.10 5.44
C VAL A 753 17.60 -19.59 6.48
N PHE A 754 18.06 -19.27 7.69
CA PHE A 754 17.18 -18.99 8.83
C PHE A 754 16.31 -17.73 8.63
N ASN A 755 16.67 -16.87 7.67
CA ASN A 755 15.96 -15.63 7.44
C ASN A 755 14.65 -15.79 6.66
N ASN A 756 14.14 -17.02 6.49
CA ASN A 756 12.88 -17.30 5.81
C ASN A 756 11.66 -16.99 6.71
N GLY A 757 10.46 -16.93 6.12
CA GLY A 757 9.24 -16.43 6.75
C GLY A 757 8.58 -17.38 7.75
N TRP A 758 9.33 -17.94 8.71
CA TRP A 758 8.82 -18.83 9.77
C TRP A 758 7.74 -18.16 10.64
N ASP A 759 7.84 -16.84 10.84
CA ASP A 759 6.88 -15.99 11.55
C ASP A 759 5.50 -15.95 10.88
N GLN A 760 5.44 -16.18 9.57
CA GLN A 760 4.18 -16.21 8.82
C GLN A 760 3.41 -17.51 9.03
N GLN A 761 4.08 -18.62 9.37
CA GLN A 761 3.37 -19.84 9.81
C GLN A 761 2.67 -19.62 11.15
N ILE A 762 3.28 -18.85 12.04
CA ILE A 762 2.68 -18.45 13.33
C ILE A 762 1.50 -17.49 13.07
N SER A 763 1.72 -16.48 12.22
CA SER A 763 0.69 -15.49 11.84
C SER A 763 -0.55 -16.14 11.24
N TYR A 764 -0.39 -17.23 10.48
CA TYR A 764 -1.49 -17.97 9.87
C TYR A 764 -2.51 -18.53 10.88
N THR A 765 -2.13 -18.66 12.15
CA THR A 765 -3.04 -19.03 13.26
C THR A 765 -4.28 -18.14 13.35
N TRP A 766 -4.18 -16.86 12.99
CA TRP A 766 -5.32 -15.94 13.02
C TRP A 766 -6.03 -15.80 11.66
N TYR A 767 -5.53 -16.46 10.62
CA TYR A 767 -6.11 -16.48 9.27
C TYR A 767 -6.78 -17.82 8.93
N SER A 768 -6.67 -18.81 9.82
CA SER A 768 -7.27 -20.13 9.69
C SER A 768 -8.12 -20.45 10.91
N ASP A 769 -9.27 -21.07 10.68
CA ASP A 769 -10.12 -21.58 11.75
C ASP A 769 -9.51 -22.83 12.42
N ARG A 770 -8.66 -23.55 11.69
CA ARG A 770 -8.14 -24.86 12.10
C ARG A 770 -6.64 -24.90 12.37
N TRP A 771 -5.81 -24.07 11.73
CA TRP A 771 -4.36 -24.03 12.00
C TRP A 771 -4.06 -23.35 13.33
N THR A 772 -3.30 -24.02 14.21
CA THR A 772 -2.95 -23.49 15.54
C THR A 772 -1.46 -23.63 15.81
N LEU A 773 -0.74 -22.52 15.63
CA LEU A 773 0.68 -22.34 15.93
C LEU A 773 0.88 -20.92 16.52
N PRO A 774 0.45 -20.65 17.76
CA PRO A 774 0.43 -19.29 18.31
C PRO A 774 1.81 -18.76 18.72
N ALA A 775 2.78 -19.65 18.92
CA ALA A 775 4.18 -19.37 19.23
C ALA A 775 5.02 -20.63 18.96
N PRO A 776 6.36 -20.56 18.95
CA PRO A 776 7.20 -21.75 18.75
C PRO A 776 7.06 -22.81 19.86
N TYR A 777 6.72 -22.38 21.08
CA TYR A 777 6.34 -23.29 22.17
C TYR A 777 5.17 -22.73 22.96
N TRP A 778 4.25 -23.60 23.34
CA TRP A 778 2.94 -23.27 23.93
C TRP A 778 2.28 -24.54 24.48
N SER A 779 1.16 -24.42 25.19
CA SER A 779 0.41 -25.57 25.71
C SER A 779 -1.07 -25.55 25.35
N GLN A 780 -1.70 -26.72 25.32
CA GLN A 780 -3.12 -26.91 25.05
C GLN A 780 -3.73 -27.84 26.09
N HIS A 781 -4.81 -27.39 26.74
CA HIS A 781 -5.64 -28.25 27.58
C HIS A 781 -6.83 -28.78 26.77
N VAL A 782 -7.12 -30.08 26.86
CA VAL A 782 -8.27 -30.71 26.20
C VAL A 782 -9.11 -31.48 27.22
N GLU A 783 -10.40 -31.18 27.29
CA GLU A 783 -11.34 -31.85 28.17
C GLU A 783 -12.29 -32.79 27.40
N TYR A 784 -12.50 -33.98 27.95
CA TYR A 784 -13.51 -34.95 27.49
C TYR A 784 -14.56 -35.14 28.59
N PRO A 785 -15.48 -34.17 28.79
CA PRO A 785 -16.33 -34.10 29.98
C PRO A 785 -17.22 -35.33 30.16
N ASP A 786 -17.81 -35.85 29.08
CA ASP A 786 -18.70 -37.02 29.13
C ASP A 786 -17.96 -38.34 29.42
N GLN A 787 -16.63 -38.34 29.32
CA GLN A 787 -15.76 -39.48 29.64
C GLN A 787 -14.94 -39.24 30.93
N GLY A 788 -15.03 -38.04 31.52
CA GLY A 788 -14.45 -37.72 32.81
C GLY A 788 -12.92 -37.75 32.85
N PHE A 789 -12.26 -37.30 31.77
CA PHE A 789 -10.81 -37.15 31.71
C PHE A 789 -10.37 -35.92 30.90
N SER A 790 -9.13 -35.49 31.10
CA SER A 790 -8.50 -34.41 30.33
C SER A 790 -7.05 -34.72 29.95
N VAL A 791 -6.52 -33.94 29.01
CA VAL A 791 -5.17 -34.09 28.44
C VAL A 791 -4.50 -32.72 28.40
N ASP A 792 -3.28 -32.63 28.91
CA ASP A 792 -2.39 -31.49 28.70
C ASP A 792 -1.36 -31.83 27.62
N ILE A 793 -1.28 -30.97 26.61
CA ILE A 793 -0.38 -31.13 25.46
C ILE A 793 0.61 -29.97 25.46
N TYR A 794 1.90 -30.28 25.44
CA TYR A 794 2.98 -29.31 25.44
C TYR A 794 3.71 -29.35 24.11
N MET A 795 3.59 -28.26 23.36
CA MET A 795 4.21 -28.08 22.04
C MET A 795 5.54 -27.36 22.24
N ILE A 796 6.66 -27.96 21.84
CA ILE A 796 8.01 -27.40 22.08
C ILE A 796 8.86 -27.33 20.81
N ASP A 797 9.79 -26.37 20.78
CA ASP A 797 10.67 -26.12 19.65
C ASP A 797 12.06 -26.73 19.88
N SER A 798 12.36 -27.84 19.22
CA SER A 798 13.65 -28.55 19.32
C SER A 798 14.65 -28.17 18.22
N ASN A 799 14.57 -27.01 17.58
CA ASN A 799 15.39 -26.73 16.39
C ASN A 799 16.86 -26.40 16.70
N ALA A 800 17.23 -26.30 17.97
CA ALA A 800 18.63 -26.15 18.39
C ALA A 800 19.54 -27.31 17.96
N MET A 801 18.97 -28.46 17.61
CA MET A 801 19.67 -29.67 17.22
C MET A 801 20.26 -29.57 15.79
N ASP A 802 19.70 -28.71 14.93
CA ASP A 802 20.25 -28.39 13.60
C ASP A 802 20.94 -27.01 13.52
N ALA A 803 20.98 -26.27 14.64
CA ALA A 803 21.70 -25.00 14.74
C ALA A 803 23.18 -25.23 15.10
N MET A 804 24.01 -25.48 14.09
CA MET A 804 25.43 -25.84 14.26
C MET A 804 26.38 -24.67 13.98
N ASP A 805 27.69 -24.84 14.26
CA ASP A 805 28.68 -23.83 13.82
C ASP A 805 28.64 -23.73 12.30
N PRO A 806 28.82 -22.54 11.69
CA PRO A 806 28.62 -22.35 10.25
C PRO A 806 29.39 -23.36 9.38
N SER A 807 30.61 -23.77 9.76
CA SER A 807 31.39 -24.75 8.99
C SER A 807 30.89 -26.19 9.08
N ALA A 808 29.99 -26.51 10.01
CA ALA A 808 29.49 -27.86 10.22
C ALA A 808 28.28 -28.17 9.33
N SER A 809 28.24 -29.39 8.79
CA SER A 809 27.09 -29.97 8.08
C SER A 809 26.38 -29.04 7.09
N PRO A 810 27.08 -28.53 6.05
CA PRO A 810 26.55 -27.50 5.13
C PRO A 810 25.28 -27.92 4.37
N SER A 811 24.95 -29.22 4.34
CA SER A 811 23.74 -29.76 3.70
C SER A 811 22.48 -29.73 4.58
N ARG A 812 22.55 -29.33 5.85
CA ARG A 812 21.37 -29.25 6.74
C ARG A 812 21.43 -28.16 7.81
N ASN A 813 22.59 -27.54 8.01
CA ASN A 813 22.77 -26.57 9.09
C ASN A 813 21.96 -25.28 8.84
N LEU A 814 21.03 -25.00 9.76
CA LEU A 814 20.20 -23.80 9.78
C LEU A 814 21.03 -22.51 9.85
N CYS A 815 22.15 -22.56 10.57
CA CYS A 815 23.10 -21.48 10.75
C CYS A 815 24.31 -21.58 9.79
N GLY A 816 24.18 -22.35 8.70
CA GLY A 816 25.24 -22.62 7.74
C GLY A 816 25.64 -21.40 6.89
N PRO A 817 26.67 -21.53 6.04
CA PRO A 817 27.26 -20.43 5.28
C PRO A 817 26.43 -20.03 4.05
N ILE A 818 25.35 -20.76 3.76
CA ILE A 818 24.41 -20.46 2.66
C ILE A 818 23.51 -19.27 3.02
N ASN A 819 23.38 -18.95 4.32
CA ASN A 819 22.71 -17.73 4.76
C ASN A 819 23.33 -16.49 4.07
N PRO A 820 22.51 -15.61 3.47
CA PRO A 820 23.02 -14.43 2.76
C PRO A 820 23.74 -13.47 3.71
N ALA A 821 24.66 -12.68 3.16
CA ALA A 821 25.30 -11.61 3.91
C ALA A 821 24.24 -10.62 4.42
N GLY A 822 24.21 -10.40 5.74
CA GLY A 822 23.21 -9.54 6.38
C GLY A 822 21.87 -10.23 6.71
N ALA A 823 21.77 -11.56 6.64
CA ALA A 823 20.60 -12.30 7.12
C ALA A 823 20.24 -11.90 8.57
N ASP A 824 18.99 -11.48 8.81
CA ASP A 824 18.51 -10.95 10.10
C ASP A 824 17.00 -11.22 10.26
N CYS A 825 16.60 -11.80 11.39
CA CYS A 825 15.19 -11.99 11.82
C CYS A 825 14.88 -11.36 13.19
N SER A 826 15.74 -10.48 13.69
CA SER A 826 15.58 -9.85 15.00
C SER A 826 14.26 -9.08 15.13
N VAL A 827 13.77 -8.50 14.03
CA VAL A 827 12.44 -7.85 13.95
C VAL A 827 11.28 -8.79 14.30
N ALA A 828 11.38 -10.08 13.96
CA ALA A 828 10.41 -11.10 14.33
C ALA A 828 10.72 -11.76 15.70
N GLY A 829 11.83 -11.40 16.32
CA GLY A 829 12.36 -11.99 17.56
C GLY A 829 13.36 -13.14 17.35
N GLY A 830 13.67 -13.50 16.09
CA GLY A 830 14.62 -14.55 15.73
C GLY A 830 16.10 -14.12 15.82
N PRO A 831 17.02 -14.92 15.26
CA PRO A 831 18.44 -14.59 15.21
C PRO A 831 18.72 -13.28 14.45
N SER A 832 19.68 -12.49 14.93
CA SER A 832 20.03 -11.21 14.29
C SER A 832 21.14 -11.31 13.23
N SER A 833 21.79 -12.48 13.14
CA SER A 833 22.83 -12.77 12.15
C SER A 833 23.15 -14.26 12.09
N ALA A 834 23.74 -14.72 10.98
CA ALA A 834 24.28 -16.09 10.90
C ALA A 834 25.31 -16.40 12.01
N GLY A 835 26.09 -15.40 12.45
CA GLY A 835 27.06 -15.54 13.54
C GLY A 835 26.43 -15.70 14.93
N THR A 836 25.21 -15.19 15.14
CA THR A 836 24.48 -15.31 16.41
C THR A 836 23.43 -16.42 16.41
N CYS A 837 23.12 -16.99 15.24
CA CYS A 837 22.10 -18.02 15.04
C CYS A 837 22.25 -19.22 16.00
N LYS A 838 23.44 -19.82 16.08
CA LYS A 838 23.66 -20.98 16.96
C LYS A 838 23.44 -20.65 18.44
N SER A 839 24.00 -19.55 18.93
CA SER A 839 23.86 -19.18 20.34
C SER A 839 22.43 -18.78 20.67
N TRP A 840 21.72 -18.16 19.72
CA TRP A 840 20.30 -17.85 19.84
C TRP A 840 19.47 -19.12 20.02
N PHE A 841 19.55 -20.10 19.11
CA PHE A 841 18.77 -21.34 19.21
C PHE A 841 19.12 -22.15 20.47
N LYS A 842 20.39 -22.21 20.88
CA LYS A 842 20.79 -22.86 22.13
C LYS A 842 20.18 -22.20 23.36
N SER A 843 20.16 -20.87 23.39
CA SER A 843 19.59 -20.11 24.51
C SER A 843 18.07 -20.27 24.54
N PHE A 844 17.45 -20.24 23.36
CA PHE A 844 16.02 -20.47 23.18
C PHE A 844 15.62 -21.88 23.64
N TRP A 845 16.34 -22.92 23.24
CA TRP A 845 16.09 -24.29 23.69
C TRP A 845 16.22 -24.44 25.21
N ALA A 846 17.26 -23.87 25.82
CA ALA A 846 17.41 -23.90 27.27
C ALA A 846 16.25 -23.17 27.99
N GLU A 847 15.68 -22.13 27.40
CA GLU A 847 14.46 -21.48 27.90
C GLU A 847 13.24 -22.40 27.80
N ASN A 848 13.04 -23.05 26.64
CA ASN A 848 11.96 -24.02 26.40
C ASN A 848 12.01 -25.15 27.43
N GLN A 849 13.20 -25.71 27.67
CA GLN A 849 13.40 -26.81 28.62
C GLN A 849 13.02 -26.39 30.05
N ARG A 850 13.46 -25.21 30.50
CA ARG A 850 13.12 -24.68 31.83
C ARG A 850 11.62 -24.42 31.98
N TRP A 851 10.98 -23.89 30.93
CA TRP A 851 9.53 -23.70 30.92
C TRP A 851 8.80 -25.04 31.07
N LEU A 852 9.14 -26.05 30.27
CA LEU A 852 8.47 -27.35 30.33
C LEU A 852 8.66 -28.05 31.68
N GLU A 853 9.87 -28.03 32.24
CA GLU A 853 10.15 -28.56 33.58
C GLU A 853 9.33 -27.86 34.67
N ALA A 854 8.96 -26.59 34.47
CA ALA A 854 8.12 -25.84 35.39
C ALA A 854 6.61 -26.08 35.17
N GLU A 855 6.17 -26.39 33.95
CA GLU A 855 4.75 -26.58 33.64
C GLU A 855 4.23 -27.99 33.89
N LEU A 856 4.99 -29.04 33.55
CA LEU A 856 4.56 -30.43 33.74
C LEU A 856 4.07 -30.73 35.17
N PRO A 857 4.78 -30.31 36.26
CA PRO A 857 4.32 -30.61 37.62
C PRO A 857 3.03 -29.90 38.03
N LYS A 858 2.57 -28.91 37.26
CA LYS A 858 1.34 -28.16 37.52
C LYS A 858 0.11 -28.85 36.93
N SER A 859 0.32 -29.77 35.98
CA SER A 859 -0.78 -30.48 35.33
C SER A 859 -1.59 -31.29 36.34
N LYS A 860 -2.90 -31.29 36.14
CA LYS A 860 -3.85 -32.18 36.81
C LYS A 860 -4.62 -33.04 35.81
N ALA A 861 -4.19 -33.01 34.54
CA ALA A 861 -4.79 -33.81 33.49
C ALA A 861 -4.46 -35.28 33.71
N ASP A 862 -5.31 -36.17 33.17
CA ASP A 862 -5.08 -37.61 33.23
C ASP A 862 -3.94 -38.04 32.29
N TRP A 863 -3.60 -37.22 31.29
CA TRP A 863 -2.50 -37.45 30.35
C TRP A 863 -1.69 -36.18 30.10
N GLN A 864 -0.36 -36.31 30.08
CA GLN A 864 0.57 -35.28 29.65
C GLN A 864 1.34 -35.74 28.41
N ILE A 865 1.20 -35.00 27.31
CA ILE A 865 1.80 -35.32 26.01
C ILE A 865 2.77 -34.20 25.61
N VAL A 866 3.98 -34.54 25.19
CA VAL A 866 4.91 -33.59 24.56
C VAL A 866 4.96 -33.84 23.06
N VAL A 867 4.85 -32.76 22.28
CA VAL A 867 4.92 -32.76 20.82
C VAL A 867 6.09 -31.86 20.41
N THR A 868 7.00 -32.40 19.60
CA THR A 868 8.23 -31.72 19.17
C THR A 868 8.68 -32.24 17.81
N HIS A 869 9.63 -31.57 17.16
CA HIS A 869 10.08 -31.98 15.83
C HIS A 869 11.17 -33.06 15.86
N PHE A 870 12.26 -32.85 16.60
CA PHE A 870 13.40 -33.77 16.59
C PHE A 870 13.04 -35.13 17.20
N ASN A 871 13.53 -36.20 16.56
CA ASN A 871 13.16 -37.58 16.87
C ASN A 871 13.51 -38.03 18.30
N CYS A 872 12.96 -39.17 18.69
CA CYS A 872 13.15 -39.84 19.99
C CYS A 872 14.62 -40.05 20.39
N GLY A 873 15.57 -40.04 19.44
CA GLY A 873 17.00 -40.21 19.67
C GLY A 873 17.71 -38.99 20.26
N HIS A 874 17.08 -37.82 20.25
CA HIS A 874 17.68 -36.58 20.77
C HIS A 874 17.24 -36.29 22.20
N GLU A 875 18.13 -35.71 23.02
CA GLU A 875 17.84 -35.29 24.39
C GLU A 875 17.26 -36.39 25.30
N GLN A 876 17.60 -37.66 25.02
CA GLN A 876 17.02 -38.84 25.68
C GLN A 876 17.08 -38.77 27.21
N ALA A 877 18.23 -38.36 27.76
CA ALA A 877 18.41 -38.22 29.20
C ALA A 877 17.45 -37.18 29.81
N TRP A 878 17.15 -36.11 29.08
CA TRP A 878 16.24 -35.07 29.52
C TRP A 878 14.78 -35.56 29.44
N TYR A 879 14.35 -36.19 28.34
CA TYR A 879 13.00 -36.76 28.26
C TYR A 879 12.76 -37.88 29.28
N LYS A 880 13.78 -38.72 29.54
CA LYS A 880 13.75 -39.71 30.62
C LYS A 880 13.55 -39.05 31.99
N LYS A 881 14.23 -37.93 32.27
CA LYS A 881 14.01 -37.11 33.47
C LYS A 881 12.57 -36.58 33.53
N LEU A 882 12.01 -36.10 32.41
CA LEU A 882 10.63 -35.60 32.37
C LEU A 882 9.60 -36.68 32.71
N HIS A 883 9.74 -37.86 32.14
CA HIS A 883 8.87 -39.00 32.44
C HIS A 883 8.97 -39.41 33.92
N GLN A 884 10.19 -39.60 34.42
CA GLN A 884 10.41 -40.16 35.75
C GLN A 884 10.08 -39.18 36.89
N ASN A 885 10.26 -37.87 36.66
CA ASN A 885 10.18 -36.89 37.74
C ASN A 885 9.03 -35.88 37.59
N PHE A 886 8.48 -35.71 36.39
CA PHE A 886 7.52 -34.64 36.10
C PHE A 886 6.22 -35.14 35.46
N GLY A 887 6.07 -36.45 35.22
CA GLY A 887 4.79 -37.06 34.83
C GLY A 887 4.49 -37.01 33.33
N LEU A 888 5.50 -36.88 32.47
CA LEU A 888 5.32 -36.99 31.01
C LEU A 888 4.92 -38.42 30.63
N ASP A 889 3.81 -38.60 29.92
CA ASP A 889 3.29 -39.93 29.56
C ASP A 889 3.66 -40.37 28.13
N LEU A 890 3.67 -39.42 27.19
CA LEU A 890 3.87 -39.71 25.76
C LEU A 890 4.69 -38.63 25.07
N LEU A 891 5.65 -39.05 24.25
CA LEU A 891 6.46 -38.18 23.39
C LEU A 891 6.14 -38.42 21.91
N VAL A 892 5.78 -37.35 21.19
CA VAL A 892 5.39 -37.37 19.78
C VAL A 892 6.39 -36.54 18.97
N THR A 893 7.05 -37.15 17.98
CA THR A 893 8.20 -36.56 17.26
C THR A 893 8.13 -36.73 15.74
N GLY A 894 9.02 -36.07 14.98
CA GLY A 894 9.16 -36.16 13.52
C GLY A 894 10.64 -36.18 13.08
N HIS A 895 11.00 -35.36 12.08
CA HIS A 895 12.37 -35.08 11.57
C HIS A 895 13.03 -36.23 10.79
N ARG A 896 12.80 -37.46 11.22
CA ARG A 896 13.15 -38.65 10.45
C ARG A 896 12.01 -38.96 9.51
N HIS A 897 12.31 -39.12 8.22
CA HIS A 897 11.29 -39.20 7.17
C HIS A 897 10.70 -40.62 7.03
N ASP A 898 10.29 -41.19 8.15
CA ASP A 898 9.69 -42.50 8.32
C ASP A 898 8.76 -42.51 9.55
N GLN A 899 8.17 -43.67 9.85
CA GLN A 899 7.41 -43.92 11.07
C GLN A 899 8.19 -44.88 11.95
N GLU A 900 8.44 -44.47 13.20
CA GLU A 900 9.11 -45.29 14.20
C GLU A 900 8.25 -45.38 15.46
N LEU A 901 8.27 -46.53 16.14
CA LEU A 901 7.59 -46.75 17.41
C LEU A 901 8.59 -47.27 18.45
N TRP A 902 8.83 -46.47 19.47
CA TRP A 902 9.70 -46.79 20.60
C TRP A 902 8.83 -47.22 21.78
N ASP A 903 8.31 -48.45 21.68
CA ASP A 903 7.53 -49.07 22.76
C ASP A 903 8.48 -49.61 23.84
N PRO A 904 8.40 -49.15 25.09
CA PRO A 904 9.24 -49.66 26.18
C PRO A 904 9.08 -51.17 26.42
N LYS A 905 7.96 -51.78 26.01
CA LYS A 905 7.73 -53.23 26.10
C LYS A 905 8.57 -54.04 25.10
N GLU A 906 9.09 -53.39 24.06
CA GLU A 906 9.90 -54.02 23.02
C GLU A 906 11.41 -53.85 23.24
N LEU A 907 11.82 -53.12 24.28
CA LEU A 907 13.23 -52.96 24.67
C LEU A 907 13.84 -54.30 25.06
N ARG A 908 14.89 -54.70 24.34
CA ARG A 908 15.67 -55.91 24.66
C ARG A 908 16.73 -55.61 25.72
N ALA A 909 17.11 -56.61 26.51
CA ALA A 909 18.20 -56.46 27.48
C ALA A 909 19.50 -56.01 26.78
N GLY A 910 20.02 -54.85 27.17
CA GLY A 910 21.22 -54.23 26.59
C GLY A 910 20.97 -53.18 25.50
N ASP A 911 19.72 -52.91 25.13
CA ASP A 911 19.36 -51.84 24.17
C ASP A 911 19.40 -50.47 24.87
N THR A 912 20.59 -49.86 24.94
CA THR A 912 20.79 -48.56 25.60
C THR A 912 20.38 -47.37 24.74
N ASP A 913 20.39 -47.53 23.41
CA ASP A 913 20.20 -46.42 22.47
C ASP A 913 18.74 -46.02 22.32
N ARG A 914 17.81 -46.83 22.85
CA ARG A 914 16.35 -46.60 22.82
C ARG A 914 15.71 -46.47 24.20
N ASP A 915 16.49 -46.57 25.26
CA ASP A 915 15.97 -46.55 26.63
C ASP A 915 15.60 -45.13 27.10
N LEU A 916 14.33 -44.76 26.92
CA LEU A 916 13.74 -43.54 27.46
C LEU A 916 13.19 -43.71 28.90
N GLY A 917 13.59 -44.77 29.60
CA GLY A 917 13.26 -45.01 31.00
C GLY A 917 11.80 -45.33 31.27
N GLY A 918 11.12 -45.98 30.32
CA GLY A 918 9.69 -46.32 30.39
C GLY A 918 8.77 -45.40 29.59
N LEU A 919 9.27 -44.25 29.12
CA LEU A 919 8.53 -43.34 28.26
C LEU A 919 8.31 -43.95 26.88
N MET A 920 7.06 -43.96 26.41
CA MET A 920 6.75 -44.29 25.02
C MET A 920 7.00 -43.08 24.13
N CYS A 921 7.69 -43.32 23.00
CA CYS A 921 7.91 -42.31 21.98
C CYS A 921 7.57 -42.85 20.58
N PHE A 922 7.06 -42.01 19.69
CA PHE A 922 6.96 -42.36 18.28
C PHE A 922 7.37 -41.20 17.36
N VAL A 923 7.85 -41.58 16.18
CA VAL A 923 8.25 -40.67 15.09
C VAL A 923 7.19 -40.76 14.01
N THR A 924 6.66 -39.62 13.57
CA THR A 924 5.63 -39.53 12.52
C THR A 924 6.06 -38.63 11.35
N GLY A 925 7.32 -38.70 10.91
CA GLY A 925 7.86 -37.90 9.81
C GLY A 925 7.65 -38.49 8.41
N GLY A 926 6.77 -39.49 8.27
CA GLY A 926 6.39 -40.07 6.98
C GLY A 926 5.36 -39.27 6.18
N GLY A 927 5.13 -37.97 6.45
CA GLY A 927 4.04 -37.21 5.84
C GLY A 927 4.13 -37.01 4.33
N GLY A 928 5.32 -37.20 3.75
CA GLY A 928 5.53 -37.27 2.31
C GLY A 928 5.83 -35.94 1.62
N GLY A 929 6.15 -34.88 2.37
CA GLY A 929 6.67 -33.62 1.80
C GLY A 929 8.11 -33.75 1.30
N ILE A 930 8.84 -34.73 1.83
CA ILE A 930 10.20 -35.11 1.47
C ILE A 930 10.27 -36.62 1.22
N SER A 931 11.27 -37.06 0.46
CA SER A 931 11.49 -38.48 0.21
C SER A 931 11.82 -39.25 1.48
N SER A 932 11.25 -40.45 1.64
CA SER A 932 11.44 -41.27 2.84
C SER A 932 12.88 -41.81 3.01
N GLU A 933 13.23 -42.25 4.22
CA GLU A 933 14.58 -42.72 4.59
C GLU A 933 15.04 -43.97 3.81
N ALA A 934 14.11 -44.90 3.56
CA ALA A 934 14.30 -46.17 2.87
C ALA A 934 13.24 -46.38 1.76
N THR A 935 13.39 -47.45 0.98
CA THR A 935 12.47 -47.78 -0.12
C THR A 935 11.08 -48.11 0.44
N PRO A 936 9.99 -47.40 0.04
CA PRO A 936 8.66 -47.70 0.52
C PRO A 936 8.19 -49.06 -0.02
N ASN A 937 7.96 -50.03 0.87
CA ASN A 937 7.48 -51.36 0.50
C ASN A 937 6.40 -51.85 1.49
N PRO A 938 5.11 -51.76 1.15
CA PRO A 938 4.02 -52.15 2.05
C PRO A 938 3.91 -53.67 2.26
N ALA A 939 4.61 -54.48 1.45
CA ALA A 939 4.60 -55.95 1.54
C ALA A 939 5.68 -56.52 2.46
N ASP A 940 6.70 -55.74 2.82
CA ASP A 940 7.75 -56.14 3.76
C ASP A 940 7.34 -55.74 5.19
N LYS A 941 7.07 -56.75 6.03
CA LYS A 941 6.60 -56.60 7.42
C LYS A 941 7.56 -57.25 8.44
N HIS A 942 8.75 -57.64 7.99
CA HIS A 942 9.62 -58.55 8.73
C HIS A 942 10.46 -57.83 9.82
N ASP A 943 10.58 -56.50 9.75
CA ASP A 943 11.34 -55.66 10.68
C ASP A 943 10.80 -54.21 10.67
N TRP A 944 9.87 -53.91 11.58
CA TRP A 944 9.05 -52.68 11.59
C TRP A 944 9.84 -51.36 11.61
N PHE A 945 11.05 -51.38 12.17
CA PHE A 945 11.84 -50.16 12.32
C PHE A 945 12.30 -49.65 10.95
N GLY A 946 11.73 -48.53 10.50
CA GLY A 946 11.94 -48.03 9.13
C GLY A 946 11.14 -48.81 8.06
N GLU A 947 10.03 -49.47 8.39
CA GLU A 947 9.09 -50.02 7.37
C GLU A 947 7.96 -49.05 7.00
N GLY A 948 7.45 -48.29 7.98
CA GLY A 948 6.40 -47.29 7.76
C GLY A 948 6.93 -46.02 7.08
N GLN A 949 7.39 -46.11 5.84
CA GLN A 949 8.08 -45.01 5.15
C GLN A 949 7.21 -43.78 4.91
N TYR A 950 5.95 -43.95 4.50
CA TYR A 950 5.00 -42.85 4.34
C TYR A 950 3.70 -43.15 5.06
N GLY A 951 3.20 -42.20 5.84
CA GLY A 951 2.00 -42.40 6.64
C GLY A 951 1.87 -41.43 7.81
N PHE A 952 1.01 -41.81 8.76
CA PHE A 952 0.64 -41.03 9.95
C PHE A 952 0.15 -41.96 11.05
N PHE A 953 -0.03 -41.46 12.27
CA PHE A 953 -0.58 -42.25 13.39
C PHE A 953 -2.03 -41.87 13.71
N ASP A 954 -2.85 -42.87 14.05
CA ASP A 954 -4.18 -42.72 14.66
C ASP A 954 -4.12 -43.20 16.12
N LEU A 955 -4.44 -42.32 17.06
CA LEU A 955 -4.44 -42.57 18.49
C LEU A 955 -5.89 -42.61 18.98
N THR A 956 -6.29 -43.72 19.59
CA THR A 956 -7.55 -43.82 20.34
C THR A 956 -7.29 -43.59 21.82
N ILE A 957 -7.83 -42.52 22.39
CA ILE A 957 -7.56 -42.10 23.77
C ILE A 957 -8.78 -42.28 24.67
N SER A 958 -8.52 -42.62 25.93
CA SER A 958 -9.50 -42.69 27.02
C SER A 958 -8.80 -42.34 28.33
N LYS A 959 -9.55 -42.29 29.44
CA LYS A 959 -9.00 -42.01 30.77
C LYS A 959 -7.81 -42.90 31.19
N SER A 960 -7.76 -44.16 30.76
CA SER A 960 -6.77 -45.14 31.25
C SER A 960 -5.86 -45.73 30.17
N LYS A 961 -6.14 -45.49 28.89
CA LYS A 961 -5.31 -45.99 27.79
C LYS A 961 -5.23 -45.03 26.60
N ILE A 962 -4.08 -45.08 25.93
CA ILE A 962 -3.87 -44.59 24.57
C ILE A 962 -3.49 -45.80 23.71
N PHE A 963 -4.30 -46.08 22.69
CA PHE A 963 -4.04 -47.10 21.68
C PHE A 963 -3.54 -46.43 20.41
N LEU A 964 -2.35 -46.78 19.95
CA LEU A 964 -1.69 -46.19 18.79
C LEU A 964 -1.75 -47.16 17.62
N GLN A 965 -2.07 -46.65 16.42
CA GLN A 965 -1.98 -47.39 15.16
C GLN A 965 -1.18 -46.56 14.15
N SER A 966 -0.11 -47.14 13.61
CA SER A 966 0.60 -46.56 12.46
C SER A 966 -0.14 -46.93 11.18
N ILE A 967 -0.51 -45.92 10.40
CA ILE A 967 -1.29 -46.02 9.17
C ILE A 967 -0.38 -45.65 7.99
N ASN A 968 -0.28 -46.56 7.01
CA ASN A 968 0.51 -46.34 5.80
C ASN A 968 -0.18 -45.40 4.80
N TYR A 969 0.56 -44.94 3.80
CA TYR A 969 0.05 -44.14 2.67
C TYR A 969 -1.07 -44.83 1.86
N ASP A 970 -1.20 -46.16 1.94
CA ASP A 970 -2.27 -46.95 1.31
C ASP A 970 -3.42 -47.31 2.27
N GLY A 971 -3.37 -46.82 3.51
CA GLY A 971 -4.40 -47.04 4.53
C GLY A 971 -4.23 -48.33 5.33
N THR A 972 -3.21 -49.14 5.06
CA THR A 972 -2.93 -50.34 5.86
C THR A 972 -2.43 -49.97 7.26
N VAL A 973 -2.93 -50.69 8.27
CA VAL A 973 -2.37 -50.62 9.63
C VAL A 973 -1.12 -51.48 9.64
N LEU A 974 0.02 -50.88 9.98
CA LEU A 974 1.30 -51.57 9.95
C LEU A 974 1.78 -51.99 11.34
N LYS A 975 1.52 -51.18 12.37
CA LYS A 975 1.90 -51.47 13.76
C LYS A 975 0.91 -50.88 14.74
N GLU A 976 0.81 -51.52 15.90
CA GLU A 976 -0.05 -51.11 16.99
C GLU A 976 0.70 -51.17 18.32
N ALA A 977 0.36 -50.27 19.24
CA ALA A 977 0.81 -50.32 20.64
C ALA A 977 -0.26 -49.78 21.58
N THR A 978 -0.17 -50.16 22.85
CA THR A 978 -1.04 -49.61 23.90
C THR A 978 -0.20 -49.10 25.06
N LEU A 979 -0.35 -47.81 25.32
CA LEU A 979 0.07 -47.17 26.56
C LEU A 979 -1.10 -47.23 27.54
N THR A 980 -0.84 -47.70 28.76
CA THR A 980 -1.83 -47.78 29.84
C THR A 980 -1.31 -47.01 31.02
N HIS A 981 -2.17 -46.19 31.61
CA HIS A 981 -1.87 -45.55 32.88
C HIS A 981 -1.83 -46.62 33.98
N ALA A 982 -0.87 -46.52 34.90
CA ALA A 982 -0.82 -47.39 36.08
C ALA A 982 -1.88 -47.01 37.12
#